data_AF-A0A845QB40-F1
#
_entry.id   AF-A0A845QB40-F1
#
_cell.length_a   1.000
_cell.length_b   1.000
_cell.length_c   1.000
_cell.angle_alpha   90.00
_cell.angle_beta   90.00
_cell.angle_gamma   90.00
#
_symmetry.space_group_name_H-M   'P 1'
#
loop_
_entity.id
_entity.type
_entity.pdbx_description
1 polymer ?
#
loop_
_entity_poly.entity_id
_entity_poly.type
_entity_poly.pdbx_seq_one_letter_code
_entity_poly.pdbx_strand_id
1 'polypeptide(L)'
;MSSSEGAPIPRAFGRARLSGQLIWATDFDEDIVETVTESTATASSSGGGKGGSGSGATTTQTQRITTIEYRYFGNFALGLCEGPITRIGRIWADGKLMDLSQIAWRLHTGTETQGPDPLIEAVEGAGRVPAFRGLAYVVFERLPLAPYGNRLPQLQVEVFRALNDVESLIRAVTIIPGATEFGYSPAPQTRLFPGGVSEPLNTNNALGATDWTVAIDQLQDTCPNLARAGLIVAWFGDDLRAGTCTLRPKVVEAGQATTPATWHVSGLDRQSADLVTTIDGRPAYGGTPSDTSVIEALQDLAARGLAVTFYPFIMMDIPPGNVLADPYTGLIGQPQHPWRGRITVDPAPGQPGSPDRSAAAAAQVAAFFGSARPGDFTVTGTNVTYAGPPEWSYRRQILHYAHLCKAAGGVAAFLIGTELRGLTWVRGNTGYPAVAALQQLAADVRQILGPATMLIYAADWSEYFGHQPTDGSGDVTFHLDPLWASPHIDVIGIDNYMPLADWRDGQGHLDALAGAPSTQDLAYLRGNIAGGEGFDWFYASDADRTAQTRTPITDGAAGKPWVFRYKDLVNWWSNPHVNRIGGTETGGQTAWVPRSKPIWFTELGCPAVDRGANQPNVFFDTKSAESHLPHFSRGLRDDVIQRQFLLAHHAHWHPSSADFDEADNPVSPLYGGRMVDPDAIHVWTWDARPWPAFPQATRLWSDGDNWRLGHWLTGRLGAVPLGRLVAVLMEAQGFGDYDVSGLSGLVDGYIIDRAMSARAALGPLMRAYFFDAVESEGVIRFIHRGSQPVLTTSTDTLAVETGSAAPPLSLTRAQETDLPAASKLSYIEADTGYRQAAIGVQRQTVKSDRVTGAALPVVLRQEEALRIAETGLQDSWIAREQASFALPPSALAVDPGDSITCAHNGRSHILRLMRISDGPFRAAEALAAEPGIFGPLSAPDRSAAGPAVASFGPVELLFLDLPMLRDGQVPHAPFIAATASPWPGGVALYRGTSPDDLTLDTALPAPAVMGEVLADLPAGPVGRWDRANRLQLRLYGGTLESVSTTALMGGANAAVIGDEATGFEVIQFREADLIAPDTYELSHLLRGQAGSEPEMHPLRAAGARFVLLGGPLRQPSLSEQEHGFPFLWRYGPAPAAISHPAYQAREITLAGRGLRPLSPVHLHACRDAAGDIHLTWIRRTRINGDAWEPLDVPVGEDAERYALTISAGGTVIHAAETTTPAFTYTAADQLADTGAPVTVLTVTIAQISRAYGPGTPAEATFHV
;
A
#
# COMPACT_ATOMS: atom_id res chain seq x y z
N MET A 1 26.08 -0.43 -15.45
CA MET A 1 26.58 -1.82 -15.54
C MET A 1 27.72 -1.86 -16.54
N SER A 2 28.87 -2.39 -16.15
CA SER A 2 29.99 -2.67 -17.08
C SER A 2 30.40 -4.14 -17.00
N SER A 3 31.22 -4.58 -17.96
CA SER A 3 31.82 -5.93 -18.01
C SER A 3 33.35 -5.86 -18.06
N SER A 4 33.94 -4.77 -17.55
CA SER A 4 35.39 -4.51 -17.59
C SER A 4 36.12 -5.20 -16.44
N GLU A 5 37.22 -5.90 -16.71
CA GLU A 5 38.13 -6.36 -15.64
C GLU A 5 38.83 -5.16 -14.96
N GLY A 6 39.03 -5.23 -13.64
CA GLY A 6 39.74 -4.20 -12.86
C GLY A 6 38.86 -3.09 -12.26
N ALA A 7 37.54 -3.11 -12.47
CA ALA A 7 36.64 -2.26 -11.71
C ALA A 7 36.61 -2.67 -10.21
N PRO A 8 36.58 -1.71 -9.28
CA PRO A 8 36.56 -2.00 -7.84
C PRO A 8 35.19 -2.58 -7.40
N ILE A 9 35.22 -3.44 -6.38
CA ILE A 9 33.99 -3.87 -5.69
C ILE A 9 33.53 -2.71 -4.80
N PRO A 10 32.34 -2.14 -5.02
CA PRO A 10 31.84 -1.05 -4.19
C PRO A 10 31.43 -1.58 -2.81
N ARG A 11 31.45 -0.71 -1.81
CA ARG A 11 30.86 -0.94 -0.48
C ARG A 11 29.66 -0.01 -0.33
N ALA A 12 28.53 -0.54 0.08
CA ALA A 12 27.32 0.24 0.34
C ALA A 12 26.83 -0.07 1.74
N PHE A 13 26.52 0.97 2.51
CA PHE A 13 25.94 0.88 3.85
C PHE A 13 24.58 1.55 3.84
N GLY A 14 23.63 1.04 4.63
CA GLY A 14 22.24 1.49 4.57
C GLY A 14 21.61 1.11 3.24
N ARG A 15 20.95 2.07 2.59
CA ARG A 15 20.16 1.89 1.38
C ARG A 15 20.81 2.61 0.22
N ALA A 16 21.07 1.92 -0.88
CA ALA A 16 21.72 2.52 -2.04
C ALA A 16 21.26 1.89 -3.35
N ARG A 17 21.30 2.66 -4.44
CA ARG A 17 21.09 2.14 -5.79
C ARG A 17 22.43 1.95 -6.48
N LEU A 18 22.75 0.72 -6.87
CA LEU A 18 24.02 0.34 -7.51
C LEU A 18 23.78 -0.21 -8.90
N SER A 19 24.67 0.07 -9.84
CA SER A 19 24.54 -0.43 -11.23
C SER A 19 25.14 -1.81 -11.47
N GLY A 20 25.82 -2.38 -10.46
CA GLY A 20 26.51 -3.66 -10.51
C GLY A 20 27.54 -3.82 -11.65
N GLN A 21 28.15 -4.99 -11.69
CA GLN A 21 29.12 -5.41 -12.70
C GLN A 21 28.80 -6.84 -13.17
N LEU A 22 28.86 -7.07 -14.48
CA LEU A 22 28.65 -8.41 -15.05
C LEU A 22 29.84 -9.31 -14.65
N ILE A 23 29.57 -10.42 -13.96
CA ILE A 23 30.59 -11.36 -13.49
C ILE A 23 30.53 -12.73 -14.17
N TRP A 24 29.39 -13.06 -14.80
CA TRP A 24 29.19 -14.27 -15.60
C TRP A 24 28.03 -14.05 -16.56
N ALA A 25 28.08 -14.62 -17.76
CA ALA A 25 26.98 -14.65 -18.72
C ALA A 25 27.18 -15.81 -19.72
N THR A 26 26.09 -16.40 -20.18
CA THR A 26 26.14 -17.35 -21.31
C THR A 26 26.03 -16.62 -22.65
N ASP A 27 26.19 -17.35 -23.75
CA ASP A 27 25.67 -16.92 -25.05
C ASP A 27 24.13 -16.74 -24.96
N PHE A 28 23.57 -15.96 -25.89
CA PHE A 28 22.11 -15.76 -25.95
C PHE A 28 21.39 -17.06 -26.30
N ASP A 29 20.31 -17.33 -25.57
CA ASP A 29 19.43 -18.46 -25.81
C ASP A 29 18.32 -17.99 -26.78
N GLU A 30 18.15 -18.71 -27.89
CA GLU A 30 17.26 -18.34 -28.99
C GLU A 30 16.13 -19.37 -29.13
N ASP A 31 14.89 -18.93 -28.93
CA ASP A 31 13.70 -19.71 -29.28
C ASP A 31 13.18 -19.22 -30.65
N ILE A 32 13.15 -20.13 -31.62
CA ILE A 32 12.53 -19.89 -32.94
C ILE A 32 11.10 -20.41 -32.89
N VAL A 33 10.13 -19.50 -32.90
CA VAL A 33 8.70 -19.85 -32.94
C VAL A 33 8.21 -19.74 -34.39
N GLU A 34 7.98 -20.88 -35.01
CA GLU A 34 7.36 -20.97 -36.34
C GLU A 34 5.84 -21.02 -36.19
N THR A 35 5.15 -19.94 -36.56
CA THR A 35 3.69 -19.93 -36.68
C THR A 35 3.31 -20.15 -38.14
N VAL A 36 2.64 -21.27 -38.42
CA VAL A 36 2.13 -21.57 -39.75
C VAL A 36 0.66 -21.18 -39.81
N THR A 37 0.36 -20.14 -40.59
CA THR A 37 -1.02 -19.74 -40.89
C THR A 37 -1.34 -20.15 -42.31
N GLU A 38 -2.34 -21.02 -42.49
CA GLU A 38 -2.85 -21.37 -43.81
C GLU A 38 -3.88 -20.32 -44.24
N SER A 39 -3.51 -19.49 -45.22
CA SER A 39 -4.39 -18.50 -45.84
C SER A 39 -4.86 -19.03 -47.19
N THR A 40 -6.17 -19.08 -47.39
CA THR A 40 -6.76 -19.47 -48.67
C THR A 40 -7.09 -18.20 -49.45
N ALA A 41 -6.31 -17.89 -50.49
CA ALA A 41 -6.54 -16.71 -51.33
C ALA A 41 -6.94 -17.14 -52.75
N THR A 42 -8.09 -16.63 -53.22
CA THR A 42 -8.57 -16.84 -54.59
C THR A 42 -7.95 -15.77 -55.50
N ALA A 43 -6.88 -16.10 -56.21
CA ALA A 43 -6.27 -15.17 -57.18
C ALA A 43 -6.89 -15.34 -58.58
N SER A 44 -7.37 -14.25 -59.18
CA SER A 44 -7.72 -14.19 -60.59
C SER A 44 -6.49 -13.80 -61.43
N SER A 45 -6.00 -14.72 -62.27
CA SER A 45 -4.88 -14.42 -63.16
C SER A 45 -5.34 -13.56 -64.34
N SER A 46 -4.88 -12.31 -64.43
CA SER A 46 -5.02 -11.49 -65.64
C SER A 46 -3.88 -11.77 -66.62
N GLY A 47 -4.07 -12.76 -67.49
CA GLY A 47 -3.16 -13.05 -68.61
C GLY A 47 -3.58 -12.31 -69.88
N GLY A 48 -2.77 -11.35 -70.34
CA GLY A 48 -2.93 -10.70 -71.63
C GLY A 48 -2.40 -11.56 -72.79
N GLY A 49 -3.25 -11.89 -73.76
CA GLY A 49 -2.88 -12.55 -75.02
C GLY A 49 -4.11 -12.90 -75.88
N LYS A 50 -4.10 -12.53 -77.16
CA LYS A 50 -5.23 -12.65 -78.12
C LYS A 50 -5.55 -14.12 -78.49
N GLY A 51 -6.81 -14.52 -78.28
CA GLY A 51 -7.55 -15.49 -79.09
C GLY A 51 -7.69 -16.92 -78.53
N GLY A 52 -8.93 -17.40 -78.38
CA GLY A 52 -9.27 -18.82 -78.21
C GLY A 52 -10.11 -19.15 -76.96
N SER A 53 -11.30 -19.71 -77.16
CA SER A 53 -12.25 -20.15 -76.13
C SER A 53 -11.71 -21.31 -75.26
N GLY A 54 -11.76 -21.16 -73.94
CA GLY A 54 -11.52 -22.23 -72.96
C GLY A 54 -11.92 -21.81 -71.54
N SER A 55 -12.68 -22.67 -70.85
CA SER A 55 -13.20 -22.52 -69.48
C SER A 55 -12.13 -22.12 -68.45
N GLY A 56 -12.36 -21.03 -67.72
CA GLY A 56 -11.53 -20.62 -66.59
C GLY A 56 -11.70 -21.58 -65.41
N ALA A 57 -10.65 -22.34 -65.09
CA ALA A 57 -10.58 -23.11 -63.87
C ALA A 57 -10.11 -22.20 -62.73
N THR A 58 -10.97 -22.00 -61.73
CA THR A 58 -10.60 -21.39 -60.44
C THR A 58 -9.61 -22.32 -59.76
N THR A 59 -8.35 -21.89 -59.61
CA THR A 59 -7.36 -22.68 -58.87
C THR A 59 -7.27 -22.10 -57.46
N THR A 60 -7.76 -22.84 -56.47
CA THR A 60 -7.56 -22.53 -55.05
C THR A 60 -6.09 -22.76 -54.71
N GLN A 61 -5.34 -21.71 -54.39
CA GLN A 61 -4.02 -21.85 -53.79
C GLN A 61 -4.11 -21.59 -52.29
N THR A 62 -3.85 -22.62 -51.50
CA THR A 62 -3.57 -22.49 -50.08
C THR A 62 -2.15 -21.94 -49.95
N GLN A 63 -2.01 -20.70 -49.50
CA GLN A 63 -0.72 -20.12 -49.13
C GLN A 63 -0.44 -20.46 -47.68
N ARG A 64 0.58 -21.29 -47.47
CA ARG A 64 1.17 -21.54 -46.16
C ARG A 64 2.08 -20.37 -45.81
N ILE A 65 1.63 -19.47 -44.95
CA ILE A 65 2.44 -18.36 -44.45
C ILE A 65 3.12 -18.85 -43.17
N THR A 66 4.43 -19.09 -43.24
CA THR A 66 5.23 -19.35 -42.04
C THR A 66 5.78 -18.01 -41.52
N THR A 67 5.27 -17.54 -40.39
CA THR A 67 5.88 -16.43 -39.64
C THR A 67 6.91 -17.01 -38.68
N ILE A 68 8.16 -16.60 -38.82
CA ILE A 68 9.26 -16.99 -37.93
C ILE A 68 9.48 -15.84 -36.94
N GLU A 69 9.20 -16.08 -35.67
CA GLU A 69 9.48 -15.15 -34.57
C GLU A 69 10.73 -15.62 -33.82
N TYR A 70 11.75 -14.76 -33.71
CA TYR A 70 12.96 -15.02 -32.93
C TYR A 70 12.83 -14.38 -31.55
N ARG A 71 12.89 -15.19 -30.49
CA ARG A 71 12.87 -14.73 -29.10
C ARG A 71 14.22 -14.99 -28.46
N TYR A 72 14.84 -13.94 -27.92
CA TYR A 72 16.15 -14.02 -27.28
C TYR A 72 16.03 -13.92 -25.76
N PHE A 73 16.78 -14.76 -25.07
CA PHE A 73 16.87 -14.79 -23.61
C PHE A 73 18.32 -14.69 -23.14
N GLY A 74 18.54 -14.06 -21.99
CA GLY A 74 19.86 -13.93 -21.38
C GLY A 74 19.95 -14.65 -20.03
N ASN A 75 21.03 -15.40 -19.81
CA ASN A 75 21.43 -15.93 -18.50
C ASN A 75 22.71 -15.23 -18.06
N PHE A 76 22.69 -14.58 -16.89
CA PHE A 76 23.86 -13.84 -16.42
C PHE A 76 23.82 -13.55 -14.91
N ALA A 77 24.99 -13.23 -14.35
CA ALA A 77 25.17 -12.85 -12.96
C ALA A 77 25.76 -11.43 -12.85
N LEU A 78 25.18 -10.64 -11.95
CA LEU A 78 25.52 -9.25 -11.68
C LEU A 78 26.07 -9.11 -10.25
N GLY A 79 27.36 -8.86 -10.10
CA GLY A 79 27.99 -8.49 -8.82
C GLY A 79 27.56 -7.09 -8.38
N LEU A 80 27.10 -6.95 -7.14
CA LEU A 80 26.51 -5.70 -6.61
C LEU A 80 27.51 -4.90 -5.78
N CYS A 81 27.94 -5.47 -4.65
CA CYS A 81 28.83 -4.85 -3.66
C CYS A 81 29.40 -5.89 -2.70
N GLU A 82 30.33 -5.45 -1.84
CA GLU A 82 30.81 -6.23 -0.70
C GLU A 82 29.65 -6.59 0.24
N GLY A 83 29.52 -7.89 0.54
CA GLY A 83 28.54 -8.43 1.48
C GLY A 83 29.03 -8.55 2.92
N PRO A 84 28.23 -9.14 3.82
CA PRO A 84 26.85 -9.54 3.57
C PRO A 84 25.92 -8.32 3.46
N ILE A 85 25.01 -8.35 2.49
CA ILE A 85 23.86 -7.43 2.42
C ILE A 85 22.66 -8.04 3.13
N THR A 86 21.74 -7.19 3.57
CA THR A 86 20.47 -7.59 4.20
C THR A 86 19.50 -8.14 3.16
N ARG A 87 19.23 -7.35 2.11
CA ARG A 87 18.32 -7.71 1.01
C ARG A 87 18.51 -6.80 -0.20
N ILE A 88 17.78 -7.06 -1.27
CA ILE A 88 17.58 -6.12 -2.38
C ILE A 88 16.14 -5.59 -2.39
N GLY A 89 15.92 -4.48 -3.09
CA GLY A 89 14.59 -3.91 -3.33
C GLY A 89 14.30 -3.82 -4.83
N ARG A 90 13.93 -2.63 -5.29
CA ARG A 90 13.55 -2.40 -6.69
C ARG A 90 14.75 -2.59 -7.63
N ILE A 91 14.46 -3.12 -8.83
CA ILE A 91 15.42 -3.22 -9.93
C ILE A 91 14.92 -2.36 -11.09
N TRP A 92 15.83 -1.60 -11.69
CA TRP A 92 15.57 -0.82 -12.89
C TRP A 92 16.37 -1.35 -14.07
N ALA A 93 15.72 -1.54 -15.20
CA ALA A 93 16.30 -1.89 -16.49
C ALA A 93 16.19 -0.69 -17.44
N ASP A 94 17.32 -0.19 -17.94
CA ASP A 94 17.40 1.01 -18.80
C ASP A 94 16.62 2.23 -18.24
N GLY A 95 16.63 2.37 -16.92
CA GLY A 95 15.99 3.47 -16.20
C GLY A 95 14.50 3.26 -15.86
N LYS A 96 13.86 2.19 -16.34
CA LYS A 96 12.47 1.83 -16.01
C LYS A 96 12.44 0.74 -14.94
N LEU A 97 11.44 0.77 -14.05
CA LEU A 97 11.24 -0.30 -13.08
C LEU A 97 10.97 -1.62 -13.82
N MET A 98 11.62 -2.68 -13.34
CA MET A 98 11.48 -4.04 -13.86
C MET A 98 10.60 -4.85 -12.92
N ASP A 99 9.57 -5.50 -13.47
CA ASP A 99 8.71 -6.41 -12.72
C ASP A 99 9.42 -7.75 -12.52
N LEU A 100 9.74 -8.07 -11.27
CA LEU A 100 10.46 -9.28 -10.92
C LEU A 100 9.56 -10.52 -10.82
N SER A 101 8.23 -10.36 -10.82
CA SER A 101 7.28 -11.48 -10.68
C SER A 101 7.30 -12.43 -11.88
N GLN A 102 7.69 -11.94 -13.06
CA GLN A 102 7.72 -12.70 -14.32
C GLN A 102 9.13 -13.18 -14.70
N ILE A 103 10.11 -13.06 -13.80
CA ILE A 103 11.52 -13.24 -14.11
C ILE A 103 12.12 -14.22 -13.09
N ALA A 104 12.84 -15.24 -13.57
CA ALA A 104 13.59 -16.12 -12.69
C ALA A 104 14.91 -15.45 -12.27
N TRP A 105 15.07 -15.22 -10.97
CA TRP A 105 16.28 -14.65 -10.41
C TRP A 105 16.63 -15.25 -9.05
N ARG A 106 17.90 -15.15 -8.65
CA ARG A 106 18.41 -15.60 -7.35
C ARG A 106 19.36 -14.57 -6.77
N LEU A 107 19.21 -14.24 -5.49
CA LEU A 107 20.15 -13.39 -4.76
C LEU A 107 21.10 -14.24 -3.92
N HIS A 108 22.39 -13.94 -4.03
CA HIS A 108 23.43 -14.34 -3.10
C HIS A 108 23.84 -13.12 -2.29
N THR A 109 23.68 -13.16 -0.97
CA THR A 109 23.83 -11.97 -0.09
C THR A 109 25.28 -11.57 0.15
N GLY A 110 26.26 -12.37 -0.28
CA GLY A 110 27.68 -12.10 -0.11
C GLY A 110 28.23 -12.54 1.24
N THR A 111 27.68 -13.59 1.85
CA THR A 111 28.26 -14.17 3.07
C THR A 111 29.54 -14.94 2.75
N GLU A 112 30.43 -15.09 3.74
CA GLU A 112 31.63 -15.93 3.59
C GLU A 112 31.30 -17.43 3.50
N THR A 113 30.08 -17.83 3.89
CA THR A 113 29.61 -19.22 3.90
C THR A 113 28.79 -19.60 2.68
N GLN A 114 28.49 -18.67 1.77
CA GLN A 114 27.65 -18.97 0.61
C GLN A 114 28.32 -19.97 -0.36
N GLY A 115 27.48 -20.75 -1.03
CA GLY A 115 27.90 -21.72 -2.04
C GLY A 115 27.86 -21.16 -3.48
N PRO A 116 28.34 -21.93 -4.48
CA PRO A 116 28.17 -21.60 -5.89
C PRO A 116 26.69 -21.54 -6.30
N ASP A 117 26.36 -20.72 -7.31
CA ASP A 117 25.01 -20.70 -7.87
C ASP A 117 24.72 -21.97 -8.71
N PRO A 118 23.56 -22.61 -8.53
CA PRO A 118 23.22 -23.85 -9.24
C PRO A 118 23.18 -23.72 -10.77
N LEU A 119 22.74 -22.59 -11.33
CA LEU A 119 22.68 -22.42 -12.80
C LEU A 119 24.07 -22.27 -13.38
N ILE A 120 24.90 -21.45 -12.73
CA ILE A 120 26.30 -21.26 -13.14
C ILE A 120 27.02 -22.61 -13.08
N GLU A 121 26.81 -23.39 -12.01
CA GLU A 121 27.41 -24.72 -11.86
C GLU A 121 26.89 -25.76 -12.87
N ALA A 122 25.61 -25.69 -13.22
CA ALA A 122 25.04 -26.54 -14.27
C ALA A 122 25.67 -26.28 -15.65
N VAL A 123 26.00 -25.02 -15.96
CA VAL A 123 26.59 -24.63 -17.25
C VAL A 123 28.11 -24.88 -17.29
N GLU A 124 28.84 -24.43 -16.26
CA GLU A 124 30.31 -24.48 -16.24
C GLU A 124 30.86 -25.84 -15.76
N GLY A 125 30.03 -26.61 -15.05
CA GLY A 125 30.34 -27.92 -14.47
C GLY A 125 30.60 -27.90 -12.97
N ALA A 126 30.19 -28.98 -12.30
CA ALA A 126 30.33 -29.16 -10.85
C ALA A 126 31.77 -28.95 -10.36
N GLY A 127 31.94 -28.16 -9.30
CA GLY A 127 33.24 -27.84 -8.71
C GLY A 127 34.14 -26.91 -9.52
N ARG A 128 33.66 -26.36 -10.65
CA ARG A 128 34.39 -25.39 -11.49
C ARG A 128 33.97 -23.94 -11.29
N VAL A 129 32.94 -23.71 -10.47
CA VAL A 129 32.36 -22.38 -10.23
C VAL A 129 32.82 -21.83 -8.88
N PRO A 130 33.37 -20.60 -8.83
CA PRO A 130 33.67 -19.97 -7.55
C PRO A 130 32.38 -19.57 -6.84
N ALA A 131 32.34 -19.69 -5.51
CA ALA A 131 31.18 -19.29 -4.71
C ALA A 131 31.06 -17.76 -4.50
N PHE A 132 31.96 -16.97 -5.10
CA PHE A 132 32.02 -15.51 -4.97
C PHE A 132 31.85 -15.01 -3.52
N ARG A 133 32.49 -15.67 -2.55
CA ARG A 133 32.37 -15.36 -1.11
C ARG A 133 32.74 -13.89 -0.83
N GLY A 134 31.99 -13.24 0.05
CA GLY A 134 32.15 -11.82 0.37
C GLY A 134 31.58 -10.86 -0.69
N LEU A 135 31.11 -11.34 -1.84
CA LEU A 135 30.45 -10.53 -2.88
C LEU A 135 28.96 -10.85 -2.93
N ALA A 136 28.12 -9.82 -2.76
CA ALA A 136 26.69 -9.94 -3.05
C ALA A 136 26.46 -9.88 -4.56
N TYR A 137 25.70 -10.81 -5.12
CA TYR A 137 25.41 -10.87 -6.55
C TYR A 137 24.01 -11.44 -6.84
N VAL A 138 23.45 -11.06 -7.98
CA VAL A 138 22.14 -11.53 -8.46
C VAL A 138 22.33 -12.30 -9.75
N VAL A 139 21.71 -13.47 -9.86
CA VAL A 139 21.68 -14.28 -11.07
C VAL A 139 20.30 -14.14 -11.72
N PHE A 140 20.27 -13.86 -13.02
CA PHE A 140 19.07 -13.88 -13.85
C PHE A 140 19.11 -15.10 -14.78
N GLU A 141 17.99 -15.81 -14.84
CA GLU A 141 17.81 -17.00 -15.65
C GLU A 141 16.75 -16.76 -16.72
N ARG A 142 17.09 -17.02 -17.97
CA ARG A 142 16.28 -16.80 -19.17
C ARG A 142 15.51 -15.47 -19.16
N LEU A 143 16.20 -14.36 -18.91
CA LEU A 143 15.60 -13.02 -18.96
C LEU A 143 15.17 -12.69 -20.40
N PRO A 144 13.88 -12.40 -20.69
CA PRO A 144 13.44 -12.02 -22.04
C PRO A 144 14.07 -10.70 -22.50
N LEU A 145 14.73 -10.69 -23.66
CA LEU A 145 15.47 -9.52 -24.15
C LEU A 145 14.69 -8.66 -25.15
N ALA A 146 13.58 -9.17 -25.69
CA ALA A 146 12.75 -8.44 -26.65
C ALA A 146 12.30 -7.05 -26.15
N PRO A 147 11.84 -6.87 -24.89
CA PRO A 147 11.48 -5.54 -24.36
C PRO A 147 12.62 -4.53 -24.32
N TYR A 148 13.87 -5.01 -24.38
CA TYR A 148 15.09 -4.23 -24.27
C TYR A 148 15.85 -4.11 -25.60
N GLY A 149 15.19 -4.46 -26.72
CA GLY A 149 15.78 -4.40 -28.05
C GLY A 149 16.77 -5.53 -28.32
N ASN A 150 16.53 -6.72 -27.78
CA ASN A 150 17.36 -7.93 -27.93
C ASN A 150 18.82 -7.74 -27.49
N ARG A 151 19.02 -6.97 -26.41
CA ARG A 151 20.31 -6.82 -25.73
C ARG A 151 20.13 -6.93 -24.21
N LEU A 152 21.23 -7.16 -23.50
CA LEU A 152 21.23 -7.02 -22.04
C LEU A 152 20.91 -5.57 -21.66
N PRO A 153 19.90 -5.33 -20.80
CA PRO A 153 19.59 -4.00 -20.32
C PRO A 153 20.63 -3.52 -19.30
N GLN A 154 20.78 -2.20 -19.16
CA GLN A 154 21.53 -1.60 -18.07
C GLN A 154 20.74 -1.75 -16.78
N LEU A 155 21.20 -2.63 -15.90
CA LEU A 155 20.55 -2.88 -14.62
C LEU A 155 21.07 -1.94 -13.52
N GLN A 156 20.15 -1.56 -12.63
CA GLN A 156 20.43 -0.87 -11.38
C GLN A 156 19.57 -1.51 -10.29
N VAL A 157 20.17 -1.79 -9.14
CA VAL A 157 19.54 -2.56 -8.05
C VAL A 157 19.57 -1.73 -6.78
N GLU A 158 18.43 -1.63 -6.11
CA GLU A 158 18.33 -1.11 -4.75
C GLU A 158 18.86 -2.15 -3.76
N VAL A 159 19.88 -1.80 -2.98
CA VAL A 159 20.60 -2.68 -2.06
C VAL A 159 20.45 -2.15 -0.64
N PHE A 160 20.23 -3.05 0.30
CA PHE A 160 20.09 -2.77 1.73
C PHE A 160 21.19 -3.50 2.49
N ARG A 161 22.01 -2.78 3.26
CA ARG A 161 23.02 -3.34 4.17
C ARG A 161 22.92 -2.64 5.53
N ALA A 162 22.15 -3.23 6.44
CA ALA A 162 22.11 -2.82 7.83
C ALA A 162 23.41 -3.22 8.56
N LEU A 163 23.75 -2.51 9.64
CA LEU A 163 24.95 -2.79 10.45
C LEU A 163 24.64 -3.51 11.78
N ASN A 164 23.49 -4.18 11.87
CA ASN A 164 22.97 -4.87 13.06
C ASN A 164 23.09 -4.05 14.35
N ASP A 165 22.05 -3.31 14.67
CA ASP A 165 21.90 -2.56 15.92
C ASP A 165 20.51 -2.88 16.50
N VAL A 166 19.64 -1.88 16.72
CA VAL A 166 18.28 -2.08 17.23
C VAL A 166 17.48 -3.14 16.45
N GLU A 167 17.68 -3.24 15.15
CA GLU A 167 16.93 -4.16 14.29
C GLU A 167 17.12 -5.64 14.69
N SER A 168 18.33 -5.98 15.13
CA SER A 168 18.65 -7.33 15.60
C SER A 168 18.15 -7.63 17.01
N LEU A 169 17.78 -6.59 17.76
CA LEU A 169 17.31 -6.68 19.15
C LEU A 169 15.77 -6.79 19.23
N ILE A 170 15.06 -6.44 18.16
CA ILE A 170 13.60 -6.49 18.12
C ILE A 170 13.13 -7.95 18.02
N ARG A 171 12.32 -8.36 19.00
CA ARG A 171 11.74 -9.71 19.12
C ARG A 171 10.23 -9.75 18.86
N ALA A 172 9.54 -8.63 19.11
CA ALA A 172 8.11 -8.49 18.87
C ALA A 172 7.78 -7.10 18.30
N VAL A 173 6.79 -7.03 17.41
CA VAL A 173 6.35 -5.78 16.75
C VAL A 173 4.84 -5.77 16.58
N THR A 174 4.20 -4.60 16.59
CA THR A 174 2.80 -4.45 16.19
C THR A 174 2.68 -4.17 14.69
N ILE A 175 1.63 -4.71 14.06
CA ILE A 175 1.32 -4.56 12.63
C ILE A 175 0.03 -3.76 12.47
N ILE A 176 0.13 -2.61 11.79
CA ILE A 176 -0.96 -1.67 11.45
C ILE A 176 -1.16 -1.62 9.92
N PRO A 177 -2.17 -0.93 9.34
CA PRO A 177 -3.05 0.10 9.90
C PRO A 177 -4.20 -0.41 10.77
N GLY A 178 -4.53 -1.70 10.75
CA GLY A 178 -5.73 -2.23 11.41
C GLY A 178 -7.07 -1.89 10.74
N ALA A 179 -7.10 -0.84 9.91
CA ALA A 179 -8.20 -0.45 9.05
C ALA A 179 -7.78 -0.56 7.58
N THR A 180 -7.89 -1.76 7.02
CA THR A 180 -7.68 -2.02 5.60
C THR A 180 -8.51 -3.23 5.15
N GLU A 181 -9.56 -3.01 4.36
CA GLU A 181 -10.56 -4.04 4.00
C GLU A 181 -9.95 -5.34 3.46
N PHE A 182 -8.87 -5.23 2.68
CA PHE A 182 -8.17 -6.34 2.05
C PHE A 182 -6.63 -6.26 2.17
N GLY A 183 -6.09 -5.22 2.83
CA GLY A 183 -4.64 -5.00 2.86
C GLY A 183 -3.86 -6.03 3.66
N TYR A 184 -4.53 -6.89 4.42
CA TYR A 184 -3.91 -8.04 5.10
C TYR A 184 -3.90 -9.32 4.26
N SER A 185 -4.54 -9.33 3.09
CA SER A 185 -4.61 -10.52 2.25
C SER A 185 -3.27 -10.76 1.55
N PRO A 186 -2.66 -11.94 1.68
CA PRO A 186 -1.52 -12.36 0.87
C PRO A 186 -1.94 -12.66 -0.58
N ALA A 187 -3.24 -12.79 -0.88
CA ALA A 187 -3.78 -12.97 -2.23
C ALA A 187 -4.12 -11.62 -2.89
N PRO A 188 -3.89 -11.45 -4.20
CA PRO A 188 -4.22 -10.20 -4.89
C PRO A 188 -5.73 -9.97 -4.92
N GLN A 189 -6.16 -8.78 -4.51
CA GLN A 189 -7.56 -8.35 -4.49
C GLN A 189 -7.75 -7.19 -5.45
N THR A 190 -8.81 -7.26 -6.24
CA THR A 190 -9.12 -6.26 -7.26
C THR A 190 -10.55 -5.76 -7.09
N ARG A 191 -10.71 -4.45 -7.17
CA ARG A 191 -12.00 -3.78 -7.25
C ARG A 191 -12.44 -3.74 -8.71
N LEU A 192 -13.69 -4.11 -8.96
CA LEU A 192 -14.27 -4.21 -10.29
C LEU A 192 -15.26 -3.09 -10.52
N PHE A 193 -15.19 -2.45 -11.69
CA PHE A 193 -16.12 -1.45 -12.17
C PHE A 193 -16.73 -1.92 -13.51
N PRO A 194 -17.90 -1.38 -13.91
CA PRO A 194 -18.48 -1.67 -15.23
C PRO A 194 -17.48 -1.38 -16.37
N GLY A 195 -17.58 -2.15 -17.46
CA GLY A 195 -16.79 -1.90 -18.67
C GLY A 195 -15.34 -2.38 -18.63
N GLY A 196 -15.03 -3.40 -17.81
CA GLY A 196 -13.67 -3.96 -17.72
C GLY A 196 -12.68 -3.03 -17.02
N VAL A 197 -13.19 -2.04 -16.27
CA VAL A 197 -12.37 -1.16 -15.45
C VAL A 197 -12.08 -1.85 -14.12
N SER A 198 -10.82 -1.84 -13.71
CA SER A 198 -10.37 -2.53 -12.50
C SER A 198 -9.28 -1.76 -11.78
N GLU A 199 -9.30 -1.81 -10.45
CA GLU A 199 -8.31 -1.15 -9.59
C GLU A 199 -7.72 -2.14 -8.58
N PRO A 200 -6.39 -2.14 -8.36
CA PRO A 200 -5.79 -2.95 -7.30
C PRO A 200 -6.21 -2.44 -5.91
N LEU A 201 -6.48 -3.37 -4.99
CA LEU A 201 -6.75 -3.03 -3.59
C LEU A 201 -5.53 -3.24 -2.69
N ASN A 202 -4.71 -4.26 -2.97
CA ASN A 202 -3.55 -4.63 -2.15
C ASN A 202 -2.31 -5.04 -2.99
N THR A 203 -2.17 -4.51 -4.21
CA THR A 203 -1.00 -4.71 -5.08
C THR A 203 -0.48 -3.35 -5.57
N ASN A 204 -0.22 -2.46 -4.61
CA ASN A 204 0.10 -1.04 -4.86
C ASN A 204 1.61 -0.75 -4.89
N ASN A 205 2.43 -1.80 -4.98
CA ASN A 205 3.89 -1.73 -4.93
C ASN A 205 4.53 -2.28 -6.22
N ALA A 206 5.80 -1.92 -6.44
CA ALA A 206 6.55 -2.27 -7.66
C ALA A 206 7.39 -3.54 -7.55
N LEU A 207 7.20 -4.36 -6.51
CA LEU A 207 7.95 -5.59 -6.29
C LEU A 207 7.20 -6.86 -6.78
N GLY A 208 5.97 -6.70 -7.29
CA GLY A 208 5.25 -7.76 -8.01
C GLY A 208 4.45 -8.74 -7.14
N ALA A 209 4.45 -8.57 -5.82
CA ALA A 209 3.62 -9.31 -4.86
C ALA A 209 2.60 -8.39 -4.17
N THR A 210 1.72 -8.96 -3.35
CA THR A 210 0.77 -8.16 -2.56
C THR A 210 1.49 -7.28 -1.54
N ASP A 211 0.85 -6.17 -1.17
CA ASP A 211 1.33 -5.20 -0.21
C ASP A 211 1.68 -5.88 1.12
N TRP A 212 0.81 -6.78 1.60
CA TRP A 212 1.04 -7.62 2.77
C TRP A 212 2.33 -8.43 2.66
N THR A 213 2.46 -9.25 1.62
CA THR A 213 3.61 -10.14 1.44
C THR A 213 4.91 -9.35 1.43
N VAL A 214 4.96 -8.26 0.66
CA VAL A 214 6.14 -7.40 0.57
C VAL A 214 6.45 -6.74 1.91
N ALA A 215 5.45 -6.24 2.63
CA ALA A 215 5.67 -5.56 3.91
C ALA A 215 6.19 -6.51 4.99
N ILE A 216 5.69 -7.76 5.05
CA ILE A 216 6.14 -8.76 6.02
C ILE A 216 7.51 -9.35 5.65
N ASP A 217 7.80 -9.53 4.35
CA ASP A 217 9.15 -9.90 3.90
C ASP A 217 10.16 -8.81 4.32
N GLN A 218 9.84 -7.54 4.07
CA GLN A 218 10.68 -6.41 4.51
C GLN A 218 10.86 -6.38 6.03
N LEU A 219 9.84 -6.72 6.80
CA LEU A 219 9.91 -6.80 8.26
C LEU A 219 10.88 -7.88 8.72
N GLN A 220 10.75 -9.11 8.23
CA GLN A 220 11.61 -10.23 8.64
C GLN A 220 13.05 -10.06 8.17
N ASP A 221 13.27 -9.50 6.98
CA ASP A 221 14.60 -9.17 6.48
C ASP A 221 15.26 -8.07 7.34
N THR A 222 14.48 -7.08 7.77
CA THR A 222 15.00 -5.97 8.60
C THR A 222 15.26 -6.43 10.02
N CYS A 223 14.33 -7.17 10.63
CA CYS A 223 14.39 -7.68 11.99
C CYS A 223 14.57 -9.21 11.99
N PRO A 224 15.79 -9.73 11.77
CA PRO A 224 16.04 -11.16 11.54
C PRO A 224 15.73 -12.03 12.76
N ASN A 225 15.68 -11.44 13.95
CA ASN A 225 15.38 -12.12 15.21
C ASN A 225 13.91 -11.97 15.62
N LEU A 226 13.02 -11.50 14.74
CA LEU A 226 11.60 -11.37 15.08
C LEU A 226 10.99 -12.73 15.41
N ALA A 227 10.29 -12.81 16.55
CA ALA A 227 9.63 -14.02 17.04
C ALA A 227 8.11 -13.85 17.20
N ARG A 228 7.62 -12.61 17.37
CA ARG A 228 6.20 -12.32 17.60
C ARG A 228 5.70 -11.18 16.74
N ALA A 229 4.41 -11.23 16.39
CA ALA A 229 3.72 -10.20 15.65
C ALA A 229 2.35 -9.90 16.27
N GLY A 230 2.12 -8.64 16.64
CA GLY A 230 0.83 -8.13 17.13
C GLY A 230 -0.04 -7.65 15.99
N LEU A 231 -0.98 -8.46 15.50
CA LEU A 231 -1.84 -8.10 14.37
C LEU A 231 -3.04 -7.29 14.84
N ILE A 232 -3.10 -6.01 14.48
CA ILE A 232 -4.16 -5.09 14.89
C ILE A 232 -5.34 -5.18 13.91
N VAL A 233 -6.56 -5.30 14.42
CA VAL A 233 -7.79 -5.37 13.60
C VAL A 233 -8.89 -4.51 14.22
N ALA A 234 -9.33 -3.47 13.50
CA ALA A 234 -10.20 -2.43 14.05
C ALA A 234 -11.67 -2.54 13.63
N TRP A 235 -12.58 -2.35 14.60
CA TRP A 235 -13.94 -1.85 14.35
C TRP A 235 -14.05 -0.39 14.77
N PHE A 236 -15.14 0.27 14.38
CA PHE A 236 -15.33 1.70 14.57
C PHE A 236 -16.35 2.00 15.67
N GLY A 237 -15.95 2.85 16.61
CA GLY A 237 -16.84 3.47 17.60
C GLY A 237 -17.37 4.82 17.12
N ASP A 238 -18.63 5.14 17.41
CA ASP A 238 -19.32 6.33 16.89
C ASP A 238 -19.70 7.38 17.94
N ASP A 239 -19.45 7.12 19.23
CA ASP A 239 -19.82 7.99 20.35
C ASP A 239 -18.89 7.75 21.56
N LEU A 240 -18.55 8.79 22.32
CA LEU A 240 -17.80 8.68 23.59
C LEU A 240 -18.66 8.23 24.77
N ARG A 241 -19.99 8.24 24.66
CA ARG A 241 -20.91 7.90 25.74
C ARG A 241 -21.17 6.39 25.74
N ALA A 242 -20.76 5.71 26.81
CA ALA A 242 -20.86 4.25 26.94
C ALA A 242 -22.30 3.73 26.75
N GLY A 243 -23.30 4.49 27.17
CA GLY A 243 -24.70 4.10 27.02
C GLY A 243 -25.24 4.11 25.58
N THR A 244 -24.55 4.76 24.63
CA THR A 244 -25.01 4.95 23.24
C THR A 244 -23.99 4.53 22.19
N CYS A 245 -22.71 4.45 22.53
CA CYS A 245 -21.62 4.03 21.65
C CYS A 245 -21.89 2.67 21.03
N THR A 246 -21.81 2.59 19.70
CA THR A 246 -21.88 1.35 18.95
C THR A 246 -20.55 1.04 18.27
N LEU A 247 -20.19 -0.25 18.23
CA LEU A 247 -18.95 -0.73 17.61
C LEU A 247 -19.28 -1.56 16.38
N ARG A 248 -18.90 -1.05 15.20
CA ARG A 248 -19.32 -1.60 13.90
C ARG A 248 -18.16 -1.81 12.94
N PRO A 249 -18.18 -2.89 12.14
CA PRO A 249 -17.42 -2.94 10.90
C PRO A 249 -17.89 -1.83 9.96
N LYS A 250 -16.95 -1.15 9.28
CA LYS A 250 -17.28 -0.14 8.25
C LYS A 250 -16.47 -0.35 6.98
N VAL A 251 -16.94 0.20 5.88
CA VAL A 251 -16.26 0.17 4.56
C VAL A 251 -15.98 1.59 4.05
N VAL A 252 -15.05 1.74 3.12
CA VAL A 252 -14.72 3.05 2.51
C VAL A 252 -15.73 3.45 1.43
N GLU A 253 -16.36 2.46 0.78
CA GLU A 253 -17.27 2.64 -0.35
C GLU A 253 -18.31 1.52 -0.39
N ALA A 254 -19.56 1.87 -0.71
CA ALA A 254 -20.67 0.92 -0.79
C ALA A 254 -20.79 0.28 -2.19
N GLY A 255 -21.23 -0.97 -2.25
CA GLY A 255 -21.76 -1.59 -3.47
C GLY A 255 -20.78 -1.98 -4.58
N GLN A 256 -19.48 -1.67 -4.46
CA GLN A 256 -18.48 -2.06 -5.47
C GLN A 256 -18.08 -3.54 -5.34
N ALA A 257 -18.11 -4.28 -6.44
CA ALA A 257 -17.71 -5.69 -6.47
C ALA A 257 -16.18 -5.85 -6.30
N THR A 258 -15.78 -6.94 -5.67
CA THR A 258 -14.38 -7.30 -5.41
C THR A 258 -14.14 -8.76 -5.80
N THR A 259 -12.92 -9.07 -6.24
CA THR A 259 -12.51 -10.41 -6.68
C THR A 259 -11.07 -10.71 -6.26
N PRO A 260 -10.74 -11.97 -5.94
CA PRO A 260 -11.63 -13.13 -5.86
C PRO A 260 -12.52 -13.14 -4.60
N ALA A 261 -12.14 -12.40 -3.55
CA ALA A 261 -12.91 -12.38 -2.31
C ALA A 261 -13.97 -11.27 -2.32
N THR A 262 -15.11 -11.54 -1.69
CA THR A 262 -16.10 -10.52 -1.34
C THR A 262 -15.94 -10.14 0.12
N TRP A 263 -15.97 -8.83 0.40
CA TRP A 263 -15.85 -8.32 1.75
C TRP A 263 -17.04 -8.78 2.61
N HIS A 264 -16.74 -9.36 3.77
CA HIS A 264 -17.71 -9.66 4.82
C HIS A 264 -17.02 -9.62 6.19
N VAL A 265 -17.77 -9.18 7.21
CA VAL A 265 -17.33 -9.19 8.61
C VAL A 265 -18.53 -9.50 9.50
N SER A 266 -18.45 -10.57 10.30
CA SER A 266 -19.49 -10.92 11.30
C SER A 266 -20.90 -11.03 10.70
N GLY A 267 -21.00 -11.58 9.49
CA GLY A 267 -22.24 -11.72 8.72
C GLY A 267 -22.73 -10.44 8.01
N LEU A 268 -22.00 -9.32 8.12
CA LEU A 268 -22.28 -8.09 7.39
C LEU A 268 -21.61 -8.13 6.02
N ASP A 269 -22.32 -7.72 4.97
CA ASP A 269 -21.76 -7.58 3.62
C ASP A 269 -21.43 -6.11 3.31
N ARG A 270 -20.73 -5.88 2.20
CA ARG A 270 -20.31 -4.53 1.79
C ARG A 270 -21.48 -3.57 1.54
N GLN A 271 -22.62 -4.10 1.09
CA GLN A 271 -23.77 -3.27 0.73
C GLN A 271 -24.54 -2.78 1.96
N SER A 272 -24.52 -3.57 3.03
CA SER A 272 -25.19 -3.29 4.31
C SER A 272 -24.28 -2.63 5.35
N ALA A 273 -22.96 -2.58 5.11
CA ALA A 273 -22.01 -1.93 6.01
C ALA A 273 -22.08 -0.40 5.95
N ASP A 274 -21.93 0.23 7.13
CA ASP A 274 -21.84 1.68 7.24
C ASP A 274 -20.53 2.18 6.62
N LEU A 275 -20.56 3.40 6.06
CA LEU A 275 -19.35 4.04 5.55
C LEU A 275 -18.55 4.69 6.69
N VAL A 276 -17.23 4.63 6.59
CA VAL A 276 -16.35 5.49 7.40
C VAL A 276 -16.60 6.96 7.08
N THR A 277 -16.40 7.85 8.05
CA THR A 277 -16.55 9.30 7.81
C THR A 277 -15.56 9.79 6.75
N THR A 278 -15.85 10.94 6.14
CA THR A 278 -15.00 11.55 5.12
C THR A 278 -14.48 12.92 5.53
N ILE A 279 -13.26 13.26 5.13
CA ILE A 279 -12.64 14.58 5.25
C ILE A 279 -12.24 15.02 3.84
N ASP A 280 -12.70 16.19 3.41
CA ASP A 280 -12.45 16.73 2.06
C ASP A 280 -12.76 15.76 0.91
N GLY A 281 -13.86 14.99 1.07
CA GLY A 281 -14.32 14.00 0.09
C GLY A 281 -13.51 12.69 0.07
N ARG A 282 -12.57 12.50 1.01
CA ARG A 282 -11.76 11.28 1.14
C ARG A 282 -12.11 10.53 2.43
N PRO A 283 -12.06 9.19 2.44
CA PRO A 283 -12.23 8.42 3.68
C PRO A 283 -11.27 8.88 4.78
N ALA A 284 -11.81 9.12 5.98
CA ALA A 284 -11.04 9.49 7.17
C ALA A 284 -10.21 8.31 7.67
N TYR A 285 -10.68 7.08 7.51
CA TYR A 285 -9.96 5.83 7.77
C TYR A 285 -10.05 4.90 6.56
N GLY A 286 -9.26 3.81 6.56
CA GLY A 286 -9.61 2.64 5.79
C GLY A 286 -10.83 1.92 6.37
N GLY A 287 -11.37 0.92 5.67
CA GLY A 287 -12.46 0.08 6.19
C GLY A 287 -11.95 -1.06 7.08
N THR A 288 -12.84 -1.70 7.82
CA THR A 288 -12.52 -2.89 8.64
C THR A 288 -12.00 -4.02 7.74
N PRO A 289 -10.88 -4.68 8.07
CA PRO A 289 -10.40 -5.85 7.35
C PRO A 289 -11.47 -6.95 7.25
N SER A 290 -11.64 -7.54 6.07
CA SER A 290 -12.55 -8.68 5.89
C SER A 290 -12.09 -9.89 6.70
N ASP A 291 -13.05 -10.71 7.14
CA ASP A 291 -12.77 -11.91 7.93
C ASP A 291 -11.79 -12.86 7.20
N THR A 292 -11.97 -13.05 5.89
CA THR A 292 -11.04 -13.82 5.05
C THR A 292 -9.62 -13.24 5.08
N SER A 293 -9.48 -11.93 4.88
CA SER A 293 -8.16 -11.28 4.84
C SER A 293 -7.42 -11.40 6.16
N VAL A 294 -8.14 -11.38 7.29
CA VAL A 294 -7.56 -11.58 8.63
C VAL A 294 -7.13 -13.03 8.82
N ILE A 295 -7.96 -14.00 8.45
CA ILE A 295 -7.61 -15.43 8.54
C ILE A 295 -6.34 -15.74 7.74
N GLU A 296 -6.27 -15.26 6.49
CA GLU A 296 -5.12 -15.48 5.63
C GLU A 296 -3.83 -14.87 6.21
N ALA A 297 -3.91 -13.67 6.78
CA ALA A 297 -2.77 -13.03 7.46
C ALA A 297 -2.29 -13.82 8.68
N LEU A 298 -3.22 -14.33 9.51
CA LEU A 298 -2.87 -15.15 10.68
C LEU A 298 -2.16 -16.44 10.26
N GLN A 299 -2.62 -17.07 9.18
CA GLN A 299 -2.02 -18.28 8.63
C GLN A 299 -0.64 -18.00 8.02
N ASP A 300 -0.48 -16.89 7.30
CA ASP A 300 0.80 -16.47 6.72
C ASP A 300 1.85 -16.17 7.81
N LEU A 301 1.50 -15.40 8.84
CA LEU A 301 2.40 -15.13 9.97
C LEU A 301 2.82 -16.41 10.69
N ALA A 302 1.89 -17.34 10.90
CA ALA A 302 2.19 -18.64 11.50
C ALA A 302 3.11 -19.49 10.60
N ALA A 303 2.86 -19.50 9.28
CA ALA A 303 3.71 -20.21 8.30
C ALA A 303 5.14 -19.65 8.25
N ARG A 304 5.30 -18.35 8.52
CA ARG A 304 6.60 -17.66 8.66
C ARG A 304 7.30 -17.92 10.00
N GLY A 305 6.68 -18.69 10.90
CA GLY A 305 7.22 -19.03 12.21
C GLY A 305 7.03 -17.96 13.30
N LEU A 306 6.15 -16.98 13.09
CA LEU A 306 5.88 -15.92 14.06
C LEU A 306 4.75 -16.32 15.01
N ALA A 307 4.97 -16.12 16.31
CA ALA A 307 3.92 -16.29 17.31
C ALA A 307 3.00 -15.06 17.30
N VAL A 308 1.76 -15.26 16.83
CA VAL A 308 0.83 -14.16 16.61
C VAL A 308 0.09 -13.78 17.90
N THR A 309 0.11 -12.48 18.21
CA THR A 309 -0.74 -11.83 19.21
C THR A 309 -1.88 -11.15 18.46
N PHE A 310 -3.11 -11.65 18.56
CA PHE A 310 -4.26 -11.01 17.95
C PHE A 310 -4.70 -9.80 18.77
N TYR A 311 -4.80 -8.65 18.12
CA TYR A 311 -5.01 -7.37 18.77
C TYR A 311 -6.30 -6.68 18.26
N PRO A 312 -7.46 -6.94 18.89
CA PRO A 312 -8.69 -6.19 18.62
C PRO A 312 -8.55 -4.71 18.99
N PHE A 313 -9.01 -3.82 18.10
CA PHE A 313 -8.86 -2.38 18.29
C PHE A 313 -10.17 -1.61 18.04
N ILE A 314 -10.31 -0.44 18.67
CA ILE A 314 -11.42 0.48 18.45
C ILE A 314 -10.86 1.78 17.87
N MET A 315 -11.26 2.12 16.66
CA MET A 315 -11.03 3.44 16.06
C MET A 315 -12.27 4.30 16.25
N MET A 316 -12.15 5.48 16.85
CA MET A 316 -13.30 6.38 16.99
C MET A 316 -13.54 7.16 15.70
N ASP A 317 -14.68 6.94 15.06
CA ASP A 317 -15.07 7.55 13.79
C ASP A 317 -16.14 8.63 14.01
N ILE A 318 -15.74 9.68 14.73
CA ILE A 318 -16.58 10.84 15.06
C ILE A 318 -16.13 12.01 14.18
N PRO A 319 -16.98 12.51 13.25
CA PRO A 319 -16.56 13.53 12.30
C PRO A 319 -16.52 14.94 12.93
N PRO A 320 -15.76 15.88 12.34
CA PRO A 320 -15.86 17.30 12.67
C PRO A 320 -17.30 17.82 12.54
N GLY A 321 -17.69 18.73 13.44
CA GLY A 321 -19.01 19.37 13.40
C GLY A 321 -20.19 18.45 13.73
N ASN A 322 -19.94 17.31 14.38
CA ASN A 322 -21.00 16.44 14.88
C ASN A 322 -21.88 17.15 15.94
N VAL A 323 -23.08 16.61 16.18
CA VAL A 323 -24.07 17.14 17.12
C VAL A 323 -24.22 16.29 18.39
N LEU A 324 -23.24 15.42 18.67
CA LEU A 324 -23.26 14.55 19.84
C LEU A 324 -23.00 15.36 21.11
N ALA A 325 -23.66 15.01 22.21
CA ALA A 325 -23.35 15.61 23.51
C ALA A 325 -22.00 15.08 24.01
N ASP A 326 -21.09 15.98 24.36
CA ASP A 326 -19.77 15.60 24.88
C ASP A 326 -19.86 15.25 26.38
N PRO A 327 -19.55 14.00 26.78
CA PRO A 327 -19.66 13.59 28.17
C PRO A 327 -18.67 14.35 29.09
N TYR A 328 -17.58 14.92 28.56
CA TYR A 328 -16.56 15.62 29.35
C TYR A 328 -16.82 17.11 29.50
N THR A 329 -17.59 17.73 28.62
CA THR A 329 -17.86 19.18 28.68
C THR A 329 -19.33 19.52 28.88
N GLY A 330 -20.24 18.58 28.61
CA GLY A 330 -21.69 18.79 28.62
C GLY A 330 -22.21 19.63 27.45
N LEU A 331 -21.34 20.02 26.51
CA LEU A 331 -21.68 20.81 25.33
C LEU A 331 -22.01 19.92 24.12
N ILE A 332 -22.58 20.52 23.08
CA ILE A 332 -22.78 19.85 21.78
C ILE A 332 -21.45 19.90 21.00
N GLY A 333 -21.09 18.77 20.41
CA GLY A 333 -19.89 18.57 19.59
C GLY A 333 -18.83 17.77 20.33
N GLN A 334 -18.85 16.45 20.17
CA GLN A 334 -17.75 15.60 20.66
C GLN A 334 -16.47 15.88 19.87
N PRO A 335 -15.28 15.70 20.48
CA PRO A 335 -14.01 15.82 19.76
C PRO A 335 -13.97 14.91 18.52
N GLN A 336 -13.35 15.39 17.44
CA GLN A 336 -13.22 14.61 16.20
C GLN A 336 -12.19 13.50 16.37
N HIS A 337 -12.51 12.30 15.86
CA HIS A 337 -11.63 11.13 15.85
C HIS A 337 -10.81 10.92 17.15
N PRO A 338 -11.46 10.89 18.33
CA PRO A 338 -10.77 10.89 19.63
C PRO A 338 -10.13 9.53 19.94
N TRP A 339 -9.33 9.49 20.99
CA TRP A 339 -8.78 8.24 21.50
C TRP A 339 -9.85 7.40 22.20
N ARG A 340 -9.85 6.08 21.99
CA ARG A 340 -10.84 5.14 22.55
C ARG A 340 -10.91 5.15 24.08
N GLY A 341 -9.79 5.46 24.75
CA GLY A 341 -9.76 5.59 26.21
C GLY A 341 -10.56 6.77 26.78
N ARG A 342 -11.18 7.59 25.90
CA ARG A 342 -12.17 8.61 26.25
C ARG A 342 -13.61 8.08 26.33
N ILE A 343 -13.88 6.83 25.94
CA ILE A 343 -15.24 6.28 26.11
C ILE A 343 -15.54 6.20 27.62
N THR A 344 -16.65 6.77 28.07
CA THR A 344 -17.00 6.83 29.50
C THR A 344 -18.52 6.98 29.71
N VAL A 345 -18.98 7.02 30.96
CA VAL A 345 -20.40 7.28 31.27
C VAL A 345 -20.79 8.72 30.95
N ASP A 346 -22.07 8.97 30.68
CA ASP A 346 -22.61 10.28 30.37
C ASP A 346 -23.53 10.79 31.49
N PRO A 347 -23.24 11.95 32.11
CA PRO A 347 -21.99 12.73 32.01
C PRO A 347 -20.76 12.03 32.62
N ALA A 348 -19.55 12.34 32.15
CA ALA A 348 -18.30 11.73 32.60
C ALA A 348 -18.04 11.93 34.11
N PRO A 349 -17.27 11.04 34.76
CA PRO A 349 -16.89 11.25 36.16
C PRO A 349 -16.28 12.64 36.40
N GLY A 350 -16.71 13.31 37.47
CA GLY A 350 -16.32 14.70 37.78
C GLY A 350 -17.21 15.78 37.16
N GLN A 351 -18.06 15.44 36.18
CA GLN A 351 -19.02 16.38 35.62
C GLN A 351 -20.32 16.47 36.44
N PRO A 352 -21.02 17.63 36.43
CA PRO A 352 -22.29 17.79 37.11
C PRO A 352 -23.33 16.74 36.65
N GLY A 353 -23.91 16.01 37.60
CA GLY A 353 -24.93 15.00 37.30
C GLY A 353 -24.39 13.67 36.79
N SER A 354 -23.07 13.44 36.82
CA SER A 354 -22.47 12.16 36.46
C SER A 354 -23.09 10.98 37.23
N PRO A 355 -23.38 9.85 36.56
CA PRO A 355 -23.89 8.65 37.22
C PRO A 355 -22.80 7.85 37.93
N ASP A 356 -21.54 8.31 37.94
CA ASP A 356 -20.44 7.65 38.66
C ASP A 356 -20.80 7.40 40.13
N ARG A 357 -20.34 6.24 40.66
CA ARG A 357 -20.72 5.70 41.98
C ARG A 357 -22.20 5.32 42.13
N SER A 358 -22.91 5.03 41.04
CA SER A 358 -24.33 4.64 41.07
C SER A 358 -24.64 3.36 40.27
N ALA A 359 -25.87 2.86 40.40
CA ALA A 359 -26.37 1.77 39.57
C ALA A 359 -26.56 2.18 38.09
N ALA A 360 -26.77 3.48 37.81
CA ALA A 360 -26.93 3.97 36.45
C ALA A 360 -25.61 3.91 35.66
N ALA A 361 -24.46 4.13 36.31
CA ALA A 361 -23.16 3.93 35.69
C ALA A 361 -22.96 2.48 35.27
N ALA A 362 -23.32 1.52 36.13
CA ALA A 362 -23.26 0.10 35.80
C ALA A 362 -24.16 -0.27 34.61
N ALA A 363 -25.35 0.35 34.50
CA ALA A 363 -26.25 0.13 33.37
C ALA A 363 -25.69 0.68 32.04
N GLN A 364 -25.08 1.87 32.04
CA GLN A 364 -24.44 2.43 30.85
C GLN A 364 -23.22 1.60 30.40
N VAL A 365 -22.38 1.15 31.35
CA VAL A 365 -21.26 0.25 31.05
C VAL A 365 -21.77 -1.10 30.51
N ALA A 366 -22.84 -1.65 31.08
CA ALA A 366 -23.45 -2.88 30.57
C ALA A 366 -23.99 -2.72 29.15
N ALA A 367 -24.51 -1.54 28.78
CA ALA A 367 -24.97 -1.26 27.42
C ALA A 367 -23.81 -1.27 26.41
N PHE A 368 -22.66 -0.67 26.75
CA PHE A 368 -21.44 -0.73 25.91
C PHE A 368 -20.95 -2.16 25.69
N PHE A 369 -20.85 -2.94 26.79
CA PHE A 369 -20.40 -4.33 26.70
C PHE A 369 -21.41 -5.21 25.95
N GLY A 370 -22.70 -4.95 26.12
CA GLY A 370 -23.78 -5.71 25.49
C GLY A 370 -24.01 -7.09 26.10
N SER A 371 -24.81 -7.89 25.41
CA SER A 371 -25.34 -9.17 25.88
C SER A 371 -24.95 -10.38 25.02
N ALA A 372 -24.19 -10.18 23.93
CA ALA A 372 -23.67 -11.25 23.07
C ALA A 372 -22.93 -12.34 23.86
N ARG A 373 -23.11 -13.60 23.46
CA ARG A 373 -22.59 -14.81 24.12
C ARG A 373 -21.75 -15.65 23.15
N PRO A 374 -20.83 -16.50 23.64
CA PRO A 374 -20.04 -17.38 22.78
C PRO A 374 -20.87 -18.25 21.82
N GLY A 375 -22.05 -18.70 22.25
CA GLY A 375 -22.97 -19.52 21.46
C GLY A 375 -23.77 -18.78 20.39
N ASP A 376 -23.67 -17.45 20.31
CA ASP A 376 -24.36 -16.65 19.29
C ASP A 376 -23.61 -16.63 17.95
N PHE A 377 -22.41 -17.21 17.90
CA PHE A 377 -21.54 -17.24 16.73
C PHE A 377 -21.45 -18.65 16.16
N THR A 378 -21.52 -18.76 14.84
CA THR A 378 -21.31 -20.01 14.11
C THR A 378 -20.14 -19.87 13.14
N VAL A 379 -19.26 -20.86 13.12
CA VAL A 379 -18.12 -20.92 12.20
C VAL A 379 -18.41 -21.98 11.13
N THR A 380 -18.39 -21.59 9.85
CA THR A 380 -18.51 -22.51 8.71
C THR A 380 -17.36 -22.27 7.73
N GLY A 381 -16.38 -23.17 7.71
CA GLY A 381 -15.13 -22.94 7.00
C GLY A 381 -14.42 -21.71 7.59
N THR A 382 -14.19 -20.69 6.77
CA THR A 382 -13.59 -19.40 7.17
C THR A 382 -14.63 -18.33 7.53
N ASN A 383 -15.93 -18.61 7.42
CA ASN A 383 -16.98 -17.63 7.67
C ASN A 383 -17.45 -17.68 9.13
N VAL A 384 -17.48 -16.53 9.80
CA VAL A 384 -18.00 -16.36 11.17
C VAL A 384 -19.28 -15.53 11.11
N THR A 385 -20.41 -16.13 11.44
CA THR A 385 -21.72 -15.48 11.42
C THR A 385 -22.28 -15.28 12.82
N TYR A 386 -22.97 -14.17 13.03
CA TYR A 386 -23.60 -13.81 14.29
C TYR A 386 -25.13 -13.90 14.20
N ALA A 387 -25.76 -14.58 15.15
CA ALA A 387 -27.21 -14.78 15.22
C ALA A 387 -27.80 -14.40 16.60
N GLY A 388 -27.05 -13.64 17.42
CA GLY A 388 -27.48 -13.17 18.74
C GLY A 388 -28.37 -11.92 18.69
N PRO A 389 -28.56 -11.22 19.84
CA PRO A 389 -29.30 -9.97 19.91
C PRO A 389 -28.83 -8.92 18.88
N PRO A 390 -29.71 -8.09 18.29
CA PRO A 390 -29.35 -7.10 17.28
C PRO A 390 -28.64 -5.88 17.90
N GLU A 391 -27.42 -6.10 18.41
CA GLU A 391 -26.56 -5.12 19.06
C GLU A 391 -25.21 -5.00 18.35
N TRP A 392 -24.57 -3.84 18.50
CA TRP A 392 -23.22 -3.57 18.02
C TRP A 392 -22.35 -3.19 19.22
N SER A 393 -22.07 -4.21 20.03
CA SER A 393 -21.48 -4.09 21.35
C SER A 393 -20.03 -4.56 21.40
N TYR A 394 -19.33 -4.22 22.48
CA TYR A 394 -17.95 -4.67 22.69
C TYR A 394 -17.81 -6.18 22.80
N ARG A 395 -18.73 -6.87 23.48
CA ARG A 395 -18.71 -8.34 23.52
C ARG A 395 -18.92 -8.95 22.15
N ARG A 396 -19.79 -8.37 21.31
CA ARG A 396 -19.97 -8.86 19.94
C ARG A 396 -18.66 -8.78 19.14
N GLN A 397 -17.96 -7.64 19.22
CA GLN A 397 -16.66 -7.48 18.56
C GLN A 397 -15.63 -8.52 19.03
N ILE A 398 -15.41 -8.62 20.33
CA ILE A 398 -14.33 -9.46 20.88
C ILE A 398 -14.63 -10.95 20.68
N LEU A 399 -15.88 -11.38 20.85
CA LEU A 399 -16.26 -12.79 20.65
C LEU A 399 -16.24 -13.18 19.17
N HIS A 400 -16.60 -12.28 18.25
CA HIS A 400 -16.41 -12.46 16.81
C HIS A 400 -14.95 -12.79 16.50
N TYR A 401 -14.03 -11.96 16.97
CA TYR A 401 -12.61 -12.15 16.73
C TYR A 401 -12.03 -13.40 17.40
N ALA A 402 -12.53 -13.79 18.58
CA ALA A 402 -12.13 -15.06 19.20
C ALA A 402 -12.51 -16.26 18.33
N HIS A 403 -13.70 -16.26 17.73
CA HIS A 403 -14.11 -17.30 16.77
C HIS A 403 -13.33 -17.22 15.45
N LEU A 404 -13.02 -16.02 14.98
CA LEU A 404 -12.19 -15.81 13.79
C LEU A 404 -10.77 -16.37 13.96
N CYS A 405 -10.13 -16.08 15.11
CA CYS A 405 -8.82 -16.64 15.45
C CYS A 405 -8.86 -18.17 15.55
N LYS A 406 -9.94 -18.73 16.11
CA LYS A 406 -10.15 -20.18 16.13
C LYS A 406 -10.27 -20.76 14.73
N ALA A 407 -11.02 -20.11 13.84
CA ALA A 407 -11.19 -20.52 12.45
C ALA A 407 -9.87 -20.47 11.66
N ALA A 408 -8.97 -19.53 11.99
CA ALA A 408 -7.65 -19.42 11.40
C ALA A 408 -6.67 -20.54 11.80
N GLY A 409 -6.98 -21.32 12.84
CA GLY A 409 -6.10 -22.36 13.40
C GLY A 409 -5.57 -22.04 14.81
N GLY A 410 -6.00 -20.93 15.41
CA GLY A 410 -5.56 -20.44 16.71
C GLY A 410 -4.47 -19.38 16.63
N VAL A 411 -4.22 -18.70 17.75
CA VAL A 411 -3.19 -17.66 17.91
C VAL A 411 -2.43 -17.89 19.22
N ALA A 412 -1.20 -17.37 19.31
CA ALA A 412 -0.36 -17.54 20.50
C ALA A 412 -0.86 -16.70 21.68
N ALA A 413 -1.32 -15.48 21.40
CA ALA A 413 -1.97 -14.61 22.38
C ALA A 413 -3.17 -13.86 21.76
N PHE A 414 -4.11 -13.47 22.60
CA PHE A 414 -5.31 -12.72 22.21
C PHE A 414 -5.59 -11.63 23.25
N LEU A 415 -5.69 -10.38 22.80
CA LEU A 415 -6.09 -9.28 23.66
C LEU A 415 -7.62 -9.23 23.80
N ILE A 416 -8.13 -9.25 25.02
CA ILE A 416 -9.56 -9.07 25.30
C ILE A 416 -9.96 -7.60 25.34
N GLY A 417 -8.98 -6.69 25.32
CA GLY A 417 -9.16 -5.25 25.27
C GLY A 417 -7.89 -4.47 25.46
N THR A 418 -7.98 -3.18 25.13
CA THR A 418 -6.87 -2.24 25.18
C THR A 418 -7.32 -0.82 25.53
N GLU A 419 -6.59 -0.16 26.43
CA GLU A 419 -6.72 1.27 26.75
C GLU A 419 -8.16 1.73 27.01
N LEU A 420 -8.98 0.92 27.68
CA LEU A 420 -10.37 1.27 28.01
C LEU A 420 -10.46 2.11 29.30
N ARG A 421 -9.45 2.95 29.53
CA ARG A 421 -9.23 3.72 30.77
C ARG A 421 -10.48 4.48 31.24
N GLY A 422 -11.15 5.18 30.32
CA GLY A 422 -12.38 5.93 30.62
C GLY A 422 -13.54 5.07 31.10
N LEU A 423 -13.56 3.77 30.78
CA LEU A 423 -14.54 2.78 31.23
C LEU A 423 -14.09 2.06 32.51
N THR A 424 -12.83 1.65 32.59
CA THR A 424 -12.29 0.90 33.74
C THR A 424 -12.21 1.75 35.01
N TRP A 425 -12.13 3.07 34.89
CA TRP A 425 -12.21 4.00 36.03
C TRP A 425 -13.62 4.34 36.50
N VAL A 426 -14.66 3.96 35.76
CA VAL A 426 -16.05 4.18 36.18
C VAL A 426 -16.36 3.34 37.41
N ARG A 427 -16.90 3.98 38.45
CA ARG A 427 -17.31 3.34 39.71
C ARG A 427 -18.81 3.06 39.67
N GLY A 428 -19.20 1.84 40.01
CA GLY A 428 -20.60 1.48 40.20
C GLY A 428 -21.06 1.76 41.63
N ASN A 429 -22.28 1.33 41.96
CA ASN A 429 -22.75 1.31 43.36
C ASN A 429 -21.84 0.46 44.27
N THR A 430 -21.23 -0.58 43.69
CA THR A 430 -20.20 -1.42 44.32
C THR A 430 -19.14 -1.78 43.26
N GLY A 431 -17.87 -1.43 43.52
CA GLY A 431 -16.74 -1.79 42.65
C GLY A 431 -16.74 -1.11 41.27
N TYR A 432 -16.09 -1.77 40.30
CA TYR A 432 -15.84 -1.25 38.95
C TYR A 432 -16.55 -2.13 37.90
N PRO A 433 -17.68 -1.70 37.32
CA PRO A 433 -18.49 -2.53 36.43
C PRO A 433 -17.77 -2.98 35.16
N ALA A 434 -16.92 -2.14 34.56
CA ALA A 434 -16.19 -2.50 33.35
C ALA A 434 -15.16 -3.61 33.63
N VAL A 435 -14.48 -3.57 34.78
CA VAL A 435 -13.53 -4.61 35.19
C VAL A 435 -14.23 -5.95 35.39
N ALA A 436 -15.42 -5.95 36.01
CA ALA A 436 -16.23 -7.16 36.15
C ALA A 436 -16.68 -7.72 34.79
N ALA A 437 -17.05 -6.85 33.85
CA ALA A 437 -17.43 -7.24 32.49
C ALA A 437 -16.23 -7.80 31.69
N LEU A 438 -15.04 -7.24 31.83
CA LEU A 438 -13.79 -7.76 31.25
C LEU A 438 -13.43 -9.13 31.84
N GLN A 439 -13.61 -9.33 33.15
CA GLN A 439 -13.35 -10.62 33.79
C GLN A 439 -14.27 -11.72 33.22
N GLN A 440 -15.55 -11.41 33.02
CA GLN A 440 -16.50 -12.33 32.37
C GLN A 440 -16.13 -12.57 30.89
N LEU A 441 -15.77 -11.51 30.16
CA LEU A 441 -15.35 -11.63 28.77
C LEU A 441 -14.09 -12.50 28.62
N ALA A 442 -13.13 -12.41 29.54
CA ALA A 442 -11.95 -13.29 29.57
C ALA A 442 -12.35 -14.76 29.71
N ALA A 443 -13.32 -15.06 30.60
CA ALA A 443 -13.84 -16.42 30.77
C ALA A 443 -14.54 -16.94 29.50
N ASP A 444 -15.30 -16.09 28.83
CA ASP A 444 -16.02 -16.42 27.59
C ASP A 444 -15.05 -16.65 26.42
N VAL A 445 -14.04 -15.79 26.25
CA VAL A 445 -12.98 -15.98 25.24
C VAL A 445 -12.18 -17.26 25.52
N ARG A 446 -11.91 -17.57 26.79
CA ARG A 446 -11.23 -18.82 27.19
C ARG A 446 -12.01 -20.07 26.76
N GLN A 447 -13.34 -20.04 26.80
CA GLN A 447 -14.17 -21.16 26.30
C GLN A 447 -14.03 -21.38 24.79
N ILE A 448 -13.73 -20.32 24.03
CA ILE A 448 -13.60 -20.38 22.57
C ILE A 448 -12.20 -20.87 22.17
N LEU A 449 -11.16 -20.16 22.64
CA LEU A 449 -9.76 -20.36 22.24
C LEU A 449 -9.01 -21.43 23.04
N GLY A 450 -9.52 -21.81 24.22
CA GLY A 450 -8.90 -22.81 25.07
C GLY A 450 -7.64 -22.32 25.79
N PRO A 451 -6.93 -23.22 26.51
CA PRO A 451 -5.78 -22.87 27.36
C PRO A 451 -4.48 -22.61 26.60
N ALA A 452 -4.40 -22.98 25.31
CA ALA A 452 -3.18 -22.83 24.51
C ALA A 452 -2.92 -21.38 24.09
N THR A 453 -3.96 -20.56 23.97
CA THR A 453 -3.84 -19.14 23.65
C THR A 453 -3.73 -18.31 24.92
N MET A 454 -2.72 -17.47 25.04
CA MET A 454 -2.59 -16.57 26.18
C MET A 454 -3.60 -15.42 26.08
N LEU A 455 -4.31 -15.10 27.17
CA LEU A 455 -5.26 -13.99 27.20
C LEU A 455 -4.70 -12.81 27.99
N ILE A 456 -4.85 -11.62 27.40
CA ILE A 456 -4.21 -10.39 27.88
C ILE A 456 -5.25 -9.27 27.85
N TYR A 457 -5.23 -8.39 28.85
CA TYR A 457 -5.81 -7.05 28.73
C TYR A 457 -4.63 -6.06 28.68
N ALA A 458 -4.58 -5.20 27.66
CA ALA A 458 -3.56 -4.17 27.52
C ALA A 458 -4.04 -2.89 28.19
N ALA A 459 -3.58 -2.63 29.40
CA ALA A 459 -3.90 -1.39 30.09
C ALA A 459 -3.07 -0.24 29.53
N ASP A 460 -3.65 0.96 29.50
CA ASP A 460 -2.88 2.19 29.27
C ASP A 460 -1.81 2.34 30.39
N TRP A 461 -0.65 2.89 30.07
CA TRP A 461 0.44 3.09 31.05
C TRP A 461 0.04 3.88 32.30
N SER A 462 -1.00 4.73 32.21
CA SER A 462 -1.57 5.48 33.33
C SER A 462 -2.70 4.75 34.06
N GLU A 463 -3.11 3.57 33.59
CA GLU A 463 -4.26 2.80 34.08
C GLU A 463 -3.85 1.59 34.93
N TYR A 464 -2.82 0.85 34.52
CA TYR A 464 -2.54 -0.51 35.00
C TYR A 464 -2.32 -0.62 36.52
N PHE A 465 -1.71 0.40 37.13
CA PHE A 465 -1.19 0.34 38.50
C PHE A 465 -2.24 0.64 39.58
N GLY A 466 -3.38 1.23 39.21
CA GLY A 466 -4.44 1.61 40.13
C GLY A 466 -5.17 2.88 39.68
N HIS A 467 -6.34 3.12 40.28
CA HIS A 467 -7.15 4.31 40.05
C HIS A 467 -7.06 5.23 41.28
N GLN A 468 -6.59 6.46 41.06
CA GLN A 468 -6.54 7.53 42.06
C GLN A 468 -7.41 8.70 41.59
N PRO A 469 -8.70 8.74 41.96
CA PRO A 469 -9.62 9.77 41.47
C PRO A 469 -9.25 11.17 41.98
N THR A 470 -9.33 12.17 41.10
CA THR A 470 -9.05 13.59 41.41
C THR A 470 -10.23 14.32 42.09
N ASP A 471 -11.21 13.57 42.60
CA ASP A 471 -12.43 14.09 43.23
C ASP A 471 -12.25 14.49 44.71
N GLY A 472 -11.00 14.53 45.19
CA GLY A 472 -10.66 14.87 46.57
C GLY A 472 -10.90 13.76 47.59
N SER A 473 -11.32 12.56 47.17
CA SER A 473 -11.49 11.43 48.08
C SER A 473 -10.19 10.96 48.73
N GLY A 474 -9.05 11.09 48.02
CA GLY A 474 -7.78 10.50 48.46
C GLY A 474 -7.76 8.98 48.36
N ASP A 475 -8.68 8.40 47.57
CA ASP A 475 -8.72 6.96 47.35
C ASP A 475 -7.56 6.49 46.46
N VAL A 476 -7.01 5.32 46.74
CA VAL A 476 -6.06 4.60 45.88
C VAL A 476 -6.57 3.17 45.76
N THR A 477 -7.16 2.85 44.61
CA THR A 477 -7.78 1.53 44.41
C THR A 477 -7.08 0.75 43.31
N PHE A 478 -6.60 -0.45 43.62
CA PHE A 478 -6.08 -1.41 42.64
C PHE A 478 -7.25 -2.07 41.89
N HIS A 479 -7.96 -1.25 41.13
CA HIS A 479 -9.25 -1.58 40.52
C HIS A 479 -9.18 -2.73 39.51
N LEU A 480 -8.03 -2.95 38.86
CA LEU A 480 -7.80 -4.04 37.91
C LEU A 480 -7.36 -5.35 38.57
N ASP A 481 -7.03 -5.38 39.86
CA ASP A 481 -6.61 -6.61 40.54
C ASP A 481 -7.58 -7.80 40.40
N PRO A 482 -8.92 -7.61 40.39
CA PRO A 482 -9.84 -8.72 40.10
C PRO A 482 -9.63 -9.35 38.72
N LEU A 483 -9.29 -8.54 37.71
CA LEU A 483 -8.96 -9.00 36.36
C LEU A 483 -7.56 -9.61 36.32
N TRP A 484 -6.58 -8.95 36.92
CA TRP A 484 -5.19 -9.42 37.02
C TRP A 484 -5.06 -10.71 37.81
N ALA A 485 -5.88 -10.95 38.82
CA ALA A 485 -5.90 -12.19 39.59
C ALA A 485 -6.76 -13.29 38.93
N SER A 486 -7.57 -12.96 37.92
CA SER A 486 -8.44 -13.92 37.23
C SER A 486 -7.61 -15.08 36.67
N PRO A 487 -8.03 -16.35 36.85
CA PRO A 487 -7.33 -17.50 36.25
C PRO A 487 -7.43 -17.53 34.72
N HIS A 488 -8.23 -16.65 34.11
CA HIS A 488 -8.39 -16.57 32.66
C HIS A 488 -7.43 -15.58 32.00
N ILE A 489 -6.82 -14.66 32.74
CA ILE A 489 -5.78 -13.75 32.23
C ILE A 489 -4.42 -14.38 32.50
N ASP A 490 -3.54 -14.44 31.51
CA ASP A 490 -2.21 -15.07 31.69
C ASP A 490 -1.11 -14.01 31.93
N VAL A 491 -1.32 -12.80 31.43
CA VAL A 491 -0.30 -11.74 31.38
C VAL A 491 -0.92 -10.39 31.73
N ILE A 492 -0.13 -9.54 32.38
CA ILE A 492 -0.44 -8.11 32.55
C ILE A 492 0.06 -7.36 31.32
N GLY A 493 -0.83 -6.95 30.43
CA GLY A 493 -0.47 -6.15 29.26
C GLY A 493 -0.41 -4.67 29.61
N ILE A 494 0.63 -3.97 29.15
CA ILE A 494 0.78 -2.52 29.31
C ILE A 494 1.17 -1.91 27.97
N ASP A 495 0.42 -0.90 27.52
CA ASP A 495 0.82 -0.03 26.42
C ASP A 495 1.75 1.04 26.98
N ASN A 496 3.06 0.75 26.95
CA ASN A 496 4.08 1.44 27.74
C ASN A 496 4.60 2.69 27.01
N TYR A 497 3.97 3.82 27.29
CA TYR A 497 4.35 5.12 26.76
C TYR A 497 4.82 6.11 27.85
N MET A 498 5.47 5.58 28.90
CA MET A 498 5.95 6.37 30.03
C MET A 498 7.10 7.31 29.61
N PRO A 499 7.12 8.59 30.05
CA PRO A 499 8.18 9.53 29.69
C PRO A 499 9.58 9.07 30.11
N LEU A 500 10.57 9.21 29.23
CA LEU A 500 11.99 8.95 29.51
C LEU A 500 12.84 10.23 29.54
N ALA A 501 12.24 11.40 29.34
CA ALA A 501 12.95 12.67 29.31
C ALA A 501 12.04 13.83 29.75
N ASP A 502 12.66 14.95 30.13
CA ASP A 502 12.02 16.26 30.35
C ASP A 502 12.90 17.37 29.73
N TRP A 503 13.42 17.08 28.54
CA TRP A 503 14.43 17.90 27.88
C TRP A 503 13.85 19.18 27.28
N ARG A 504 14.61 20.29 27.29
CA ARG A 504 14.19 21.63 26.83
C ARG A 504 15.26 22.28 25.95
N ASP A 505 14.96 23.46 25.41
CA ASP A 505 15.97 24.24 24.68
C ASP A 505 17.00 24.85 25.64
N GLY A 506 18.24 24.95 25.17
CA GLY A 506 19.35 25.50 25.94
C GLY A 506 19.92 24.53 26.98
N GLN A 507 20.73 25.07 27.89
CA GLN A 507 21.45 24.29 28.92
C GLN A 507 21.06 24.71 30.35
N GLY A 508 20.09 25.63 30.49
CA GLY A 508 19.63 26.14 31.78
C GLY A 508 18.54 25.32 32.44
N HIS A 509 18.08 24.24 31.81
CA HIS A 509 17.07 23.34 32.36
C HIS A 509 17.69 22.28 33.28
N LEU A 510 16.89 21.72 34.19
CA LEU A 510 17.36 20.88 35.29
C LEU A 510 18.12 19.63 34.81
N ASP A 511 17.73 19.00 33.70
CA ASP A 511 18.37 17.78 33.19
C ASP A 511 19.78 18.06 32.63
N ALA A 512 19.96 19.17 31.90
CA ALA A 512 21.27 19.61 31.44
C ALA A 512 22.17 20.00 32.62
N LEU A 513 21.61 20.72 33.61
CA LEU A 513 22.33 21.07 34.84
C LEU A 513 22.69 19.85 35.70
N ALA A 514 21.92 18.75 35.60
CA ALA A 514 22.22 17.48 36.23
C ALA A 514 23.31 16.67 35.49
N GLY A 515 23.81 17.17 34.35
CA GLY A 515 24.93 16.59 33.62
C GLY A 515 24.55 15.71 32.43
N ALA A 516 23.27 15.59 32.08
CA ALA A 516 22.87 14.89 30.86
C ALA A 516 23.32 15.69 29.62
N PRO A 517 24.09 15.12 28.68
CA PRO A 517 24.71 15.88 27.59
C PRO A 517 23.71 16.18 26.44
N SER A 518 22.69 15.35 26.27
CA SER A 518 21.65 15.54 25.26
C SER A 518 20.38 14.74 25.57
N THR A 519 19.25 15.07 24.90
CA THR A 519 18.02 14.26 24.95
C THR A 519 18.16 12.86 24.35
N GLN A 520 19.20 12.62 23.56
CA GLN A 520 19.44 11.34 22.86
C GLN A 520 20.46 10.47 23.62
N ASP A 521 20.95 10.95 24.76
CA ASP A 521 21.92 10.21 25.57
C ASP A 521 21.30 8.93 26.15
N LEU A 522 21.93 7.80 25.87
CA LEU A 522 21.39 6.49 26.22
C LEU A 522 21.33 6.28 27.75
N ALA A 523 22.34 6.77 28.49
CA ALA A 523 22.37 6.64 29.94
C ALA A 523 21.29 7.50 30.61
N TYR A 524 21.06 8.72 30.10
CA TYR A 524 19.95 9.58 30.51
C TYR A 524 18.60 8.93 30.27
N LEU A 525 18.33 8.42 29.07
CA LEU A 525 17.06 7.76 28.76
C LEU A 525 16.85 6.50 29.59
N ARG A 526 17.88 5.65 29.73
CA ARG A 526 17.83 4.42 30.54
C ARG A 526 17.59 4.70 32.02
N GLY A 527 18.31 5.67 32.58
CA GLY A 527 18.15 6.07 33.99
C GLY A 527 16.76 6.61 34.31
N ASN A 528 16.04 7.09 33.29
CA ASN A 528 14.65 7.51 33.43
C ASN A 528 13.64 6.37 33.23
N ILE A 529 13.99 5.11 32.95
CA ILE A 529 12.99 4.03 32.86
C ILE A 529 12.36 3.76 34.24
N ALA A 530 13.21 3.65 35.28
CA ALA A 530 12.82 3.53 36.68
C ALA A 530 13.21 4.80 37.49
N GLY A 531 13.02 5.97 36.88
CA GLY A 531 13.38 7.28 37.45
C GLY A 531 12.62 8.44 36.78
N GLY A 532 12.84 9.67 37.22
CA GLY A 532 12.29 10.88 36.58
C GLY A 532 10.78 11.08 36.77
N GLU A 533 10.11 11.65 35.77
CA GLU A 533 8.65 11.88 35.80
C GLU A 533 7.91 10.55 35.97
N GLY A 534 6.99 10.47 36.95
CA GLY A 534 6.22 9.25 37.23
C GLY A 534 6.88 8.26 38.19
N PHE A 535 8.12 8.51 38.59
CA PHE A 535 8.83 7.72 39.58
C PHE A 535 9.35 8.59 40.73
N ASP A 536 10.24 9.54 40.43
CA ASP A 536 10.83 10.43 41.42
C ASP A 536 9.91 11.62 41.72
N TRP A 537 9.27 12.15 40.68
CA TRP A 537 8.49 13.39 40.74
C TRP A 537 7.37 13.43 39.70
N PHE A 538 6.46 14.39 39.84
CA PHE A 538 5.40 14.72 38.87
C PHE A 538 5.21 16.24 38.77
N TYR A 539 4.47 16.70 37.76
CA TYR A 539 4.01 18.08 37.65
C TYR A 539 2.59 18.23 38.19
N ALA A 540 2.38 19.13 39.14
CA ALA A 540 1.05 19.37 39.73
C ALA A 540 0.14 20.23 38.84
N SER A 541 0.73 20.95 37.87
CA SER A 541 0.01 21.77 36.90
C SER A 541 0.84 22.00 35.63
N ASP A 542 0.20 22.49 34.55
CA ASP A 542 0.89 22.92 33.33
C ASP A 542 1.83 24.10 33.56
N ALA A 543 1.51 24.96 34.54
CA ALA A 543 2.38 26.06 34.96
C ALA A 543 3.68 25.52 35.58
N ASP A 544 3.57 24.51 36.45
CA ASP A 544 4.73 23.83 37.03
C ASP A 544 5.55 23.11 35.97
N ARG A 545 4.89 22.47 34.99
CA ARG A 545 5.57 21.88 33.84
C ARG A 545 6.35 22.95 33.07
N THR A 546 5.75 24.10 32.79
CA THR A 546 6.42 25.20 32.08
C THR A 546 7.62 25.74 32.86
N ALA A 547 7.48 25.90 34.18
CA ALA A 547 8.53 26.39 35.07
C ALA A 547 9.56 25.31 35.48
N GLN A 548 9.36 24.05 35.06
CA GLN A 548 10.14 22.89 35.50
C GLN A 548 10.13 22.67 37.04
N THR A 549 9.00 23.00 37.69
CA THR A 549 8.81 22.79 39.13
C THR A 549 8.35 21.36 39.42
N ARG A 550 9.31 20.50 39.76
CA ARG A 550 9.12 19.06 39.99
C ARG A 550 8.64 18.79 41.42
N THR A 551 7.48 18.16 41.58
CA THR A 551 6.94 17.77 42.89
C THR A 551 7.31 16.32 43.21
N PRO A 552 8.02 16.01 44.31
CA PRO A 552 8.42 14.65 44.65
C PRO A 552 7.22 13.71 44.88
N ILE A 553 7.32 12.46 44.38
CA ILE A 553 6.32 11.41 44.66
C ILE A 553 6.70 10.72 45.98
N THR A 554 5.90 10.93 47.02
CA THR A 554 6.09 10.37 48.36
C THR A 554 4.77 9.87 48.94
N ASP A 555 4.87 8.92 49.88
CA ASP A 555 3.74 8.39 50.66
C ASP A 555 3.80 8.82 52.14
N GLY A 556 4.64 9.82 52.44
CA GLY A 556 4.84 10.32 53.79
C GLY A 556 5.20 9.21 54.77
N ALA A 557 4.48 9.15 55.90
CA ALA A 557 4.75 8.20 56.99
C ALA A 557 4.43 6.74 56.65
N ALA A 558 3.60 6.46 55.63
CA ALA A 558 3.24 5.11 55.23
C ALA A 558 4.34 4.42 54.39
N GLY A 559 5.24 5.21 53.77
CA GLY A 559 6.48 4.70 53.19
C GLY A 559 6.32 3.77 51.98
N LYS A 560 5.18 3.79 51.27
CA LYS A 560 4.92 3.02 50.05
C LYS A 560 4.70 3.93 48.84
N PRO A 561 5.69 4.75 48.42
CA PRO A 561 5.52 5.69 47.31
C PRO A 561 5.18 4.99 45.98
N TRP A 562 5.55 3.71 45.82
CA TRP A 562 5.27 2.89 44.64
C TRP A 562 3.78 2.82 44.27
N VAL A 563 2.85 2.99 45.22
CA VAL A 563 1.39 2.99 44.90
C VAL A 563 0.96 4.20 44.07
N PHE A 564 1.81 5.22 43.97
CA PHE A 564 1.61 6.44 43.18
C PHE A 564 2.57 6.56 41.99
N ARG A 565 3.51 5.61 41.84
CA ARG A 565 4.54 5.63 40.81
C ARG A 565 4.16 4.69 39.67
N TYR A 566 3.60 5.24 38.59
CA TYR A 566 3.24 4.44 37.43
C TYR A 566 4.44 3.81 36.70
N LYS A 567 5.68 4.19 37.02
CA LYS A 567 6.91 3.55 36.50
C LYS A 567 7.51 2.49 37.42
N ASP A 568 7.01 2.36 38.65
CA ASP A 568 7.58 1.46 39.65
C ASP A 568 7.04 0.03 39.50
N LEU A 569 7.31 -0.57 38.33
CA LEU A 569 6.84 -1.90 37.94
C LEU A 569 7.31 -2.97 38.93
N VAL A 570 8.57 -2.89 39.39
CA VAL A 570 9.16 -3.87 40.30
C VAL A 570 8.43 -3.92 41.63
N ASN A 571 8.18 -2.75 42.26
CA ASN A 571 7.50 -2.72 43.54
C ASN A 571 6.00 -3.02 43.40
N TRP A 572 5.34 -2.54 42.35
CA TRP A 572 3.96 -2.92 42.07
C TRP A 572 3.83 -4.44 41.93
N TRP A 573 4.67 -5.05 41.09
CA TRP A 573 4.63 -6.50 40.84
C TRP A 573 5.02 -7.37 42.04
N SER A 574 5.97 -6.91 42.87
CA SER A 574 6.53 -7.68 43.99
C SER A 574 5.78 -7.57 45.31
N ASN A 575 4.89 -6.59 45.49
CA ASN A 575 4.26 -6.31 46.78
C ASN A 575 2.78 -6.72 46.84
N PRO A 576 2.26 -7.06 48.03
CA PRO A 576 0.82 -7.21 48.22
C PRO A 576 0.12 -5.87 48.05
N HIS A 577 -0.99 -5.86 47.31
CA HIS A 577 -1.80 -4.68 47.08
C HIS A 577 -2.84 -4.51 48.20
N VAL A 578 -2.99 -3.29 48.70
CA VAL A 578 -3.98 -2.93 49.73
C VAL A 578 -4.62 -1.61 49.33
N ASN A 579 -5.94 -1.62 49.13
CA ASN A 579 -6.68 -0.43 48.75
C ASN A 579 -6.65 0.63 49.85
N ARG A 580 -6.68 1.90 49.46
CA ARG A 580 -6.82 3.04 50.36
C ARG A 580 -8.11 3.76 50.11
N ILE A 581 -8.89 3.95 51.16
CA ILE A 581 -10.13 4.74 51.12
C ILE A 581 -9.95 5.91 52.07
N GLY A 582 -10.15 7.13 51.58
CA GLY A 582 -9.84 8.34 52.36
C GLY A 582 -8.36 8.45 52.76
N GLY A 583 -7.45 7.96 51.91
CA GLY A 583 -6.01 7.93 52.18
C GLY A 583 -5.54 6.85 53.17
N THR A 584 -6.42 6.02 53.73
CA THR A 584 -6.07 4.98 54.71
C THR A 584 -6.22 3.58 54.12
N GLU A 585 -5.24 2.69 54.36
CA GLU A 585 -5.33 1.28 53.98
C GLU A 585 -6.55 0.60 54.62
N THR A 586 -7.43 0.04 53.81
CA THR A 586 -8.69 -0.60 54.24
C THR A 586 -8.96 -1.87 53.45
N GLY A 587 -9.74 -2.80 54.02
CA GLY A 587 -10.25 -3.97 53.28
C GLY A 587 -9.27 -5.14 53.12
N GLY A 588 -8.08 -5.11 53.72
CA GLY A 588 -7.08 -6.18 53.60
C GLY A 588 -6.39 -6.21 52.23
N GLN A 589 -5.63 -7.28 51.97
CA GLN A 589 -4.99 -7.48 50.66
C GLN A 589 -6.04 -7.74 49.58
N THR A 590 -5.81 -7.23 48.38
CA THR A 590 -6.66 -7.52 47.22
C THR A 590 -6.45 -8.97 46.74
N ALA A 591 -7.10 -9.35 45.63
CA ALA A 591 -6.91 -10.66 45.01
C ALA A 591 -5.52 -10.82 44.34
N TRP A 592 -4.73 -9.74 44.19
CA TRP A 592 -3.41 -9.81 43.59
C TRP A 592 -2.47 -10.70 44.39
N VAL A 593 -1.84 -11.65 43.70
CA VAL A 593 -0.76 -12.47 44.25
C VAL A 593 0.55 -11.90 43.73
N PRO A 594 1.45 -11.42 44.61
CA PRO A 594 2.72 -10.87 44.18
C PRO A 594 3.50 -11.85 43.30
N ARG A 595 4.10 -11.32 42.23
CA ARG A 595 4.92 -12.08 41.28
C ARG A 595 4.21 -13.18 40.49
N SER A 596 2.88 -13.22 40.50
CA SER A 596 2.11 -14.35 39.97
C SER A 596 2.06 -14.43 38.45
N LYS A 597 2.23 -13.31 37.74
CA LYS A 597 2.11 -13.23 36.27
C LYS A 597 3.20 -12.34 35.67
N PRO A 598 3.67 -12.61 34.45
CA PRO A 598 4.56 -11.70 33.74
C PRO A 598 3.81 -10.45 33.24
N ILE A 599 4.59 -9.42 32.93
CA ILE A 599 4.21 -8.19 32.26
C ILE A 599 4.71 -8.27 30.82
N TRP A 600 3.84 -7.96 29.87
CA TRP A 600 4.23 -7.72 28.48
C TRP A 600 3.98 -6.27 28.14
N PHE A 601 4.91 -5.66 27.40
CA PHE A 601 4.62 -4.40 26.74
C PHE A 601 3.93 -4.71 25.41
N THR A 602 2.62 -4.51 25.39
CA THR A 602 1.76 -4.75 24.22
C THR A 602 1.91 -3.65 23.19
N GLU A 603 2.37 -2.49 23.62
CA GLU A 603 2.91 -1.42 22.79
C GLU A 603 4.13 -0.78 23.49
N LEU A 604 5.15 -0.41 22.71
CA LEU A 604 6.31 0.34 23.17
C LEU A 604 6.87 1.20 22.03
N GLY A 605 6.98 2.50 22.22
CA GLY A 605 7.66 3.37 21.27
C GLY A 605 7.52 4.84 21.59
N CYS A 606 8.15 5.68 20.78
CA CYS A 606 7.96 7.12 20.81
C CYS A 606 7.89 7.67 19.37
N PRO A 607 7.27 8.84 19.15
CA PRO A 607 7.21 9.45 17.83
C PRO A 607 8.62 9.90 17.40
N ALA A 608 8.95 9.78 16.10
CA ALA A 608 10.24 10.29 15.58
C ALA A 608 10.20 11.79 15.33
N VAL A 609 10.03 12.52 16.41
CA VAL A 609 10.04 13.97 16.46
C VAL A 609 11.00 14.39 17.57
N ASP A 610 11.64 15.54 17.42
CA ASP A 610 12.54 16.07 18.44
C ASP A 610 11.85 16.09 19.80
N ARG A 611 12.51 15.53 20.82
CA ARG A 611 11.96 15.30 22.17
C ARG A 611 10.83 14.27 22.24
N GLY A 612 10.77 13.30 21.32
CA GLY A 612 9.82 12.17 21.35
C GLY A 612 9.73 11.46 22.70
N ALA A 613 10.86 11.29 23.39
CA ALA A 613 10.93 10.67 24.71
C ALA A 613 10.30 11.49 25.86
N ASN A 614 10.02 12.79 25.66
CA ASN A 614 9.36 13.62 26.69
C ASN A 614 7.89 13.24 26.88
N GLN A 615 7.24 12.74 25.83
CA GLN A 615 5.83 12.36 25.87
C GLN A 615 5.56 11.25 24.84
N PRO A 616 6.01 10.01 25.10
CA PRO A 616 6.00 8.95 24.09
C PRO A 616 4.60 8.56 23.57
N ASN A 617 3.55 8.87 24.34
CA ASN A 617 2.16 8.47 24.05
C ASN A 617 1.48 9.33 22.98
N VAL A 618 2.00 10.53 22.68
CA VAL A 618 1.33 11.41 21.69
C VAL A 618 1.71 11.00 20.28
N PHE A 619 0.70 11.00 19.40
CA PHE A 619 0.87 10.77 17.97
C PHE A 619 0.54 12.03 17.18
N PHE A 620 1.01 12.08 15.95
CA PHE A 620 0.75 13.16 15.01
C PHE A 620 -0.22 12.68 13.93
N ASP A 621 -1.42 13.28 13.91
CA ASP A 621 -2.46 12.99 12.92
C ASP A 621 -3.42 14.18 12.84
N THR A 622 -3.23 15.05 11.87
CA THR A 622 -3.90 16.36 11.82
C THR A 622 -5.43 16.30 11.80
N LYS A 623 -6.03 15.14 11.48
CA LYS A 623 -7.47 14.93 11.58
C LYS A 623 -7.97 14.65 12.99
N SER A 624 -7.15 14.14 13.90
CA SER A 624 -7.56 13.72 15.25
C SER A 624 -7.47 14.87 16.24
N ALA A 625 -8.44 14.95 17.16
CA ALA A 625 -8.38 15.84 18.32
C ALA A 625 -7.27 15.47 19.32
N GLU A 626 -6.69 14.27 19.22
CA GLU A 626 -5.59 13.81 20.09
C GLU A 626 -4.20 14.04 19.46
N SER A 627 -4.14 14.70 18.29
CA SER A 627 -2.88 15.00 17.63
C SER A 627 -2.10 16.11 18.33
N HIS A 628 -0.96 15.76 18.91
CA HIS A 628 -0.09 16.66 19.64
C HIS A 628 1.38 16.40 19.30
N LEU A 629 2.20 17.42 19.54
CA LEU A 629 3.65 17.24 19.58
C LEU A 629 4.08 16.98 21.03
N PRO A 630 5.15 16.20 21.27
CA PRO A 630 5.67 15.98 22.61
C PRO A 630 5.99 17.29 23.32
N HIS A 631 5.95 17.27 24.65
CA HIS A 631 6.25 18.45 25.45
C HIS A 631 7.56 19.14 25.03
N PHE A 632 7.44 20.45 24.74
CA PHE A 632 8.52 21.32 24.28
C PHE A 632 9.10 20.98 22.90
N SER A 633 8.58 20.00 22.17
CA SER A 633 9.04 19.69 20.81
C SER A 633 8.89 20.87 19.85
N ARG A 634 9.77 20.98 18.85
CA ARG A 634 9.68 21.97 17.77
C ARG A 634 9.01 21.41 16.51
N GLY A 635 8.55 20.16 16.55
CA GLY A 635 7.90 19.49 15.42
C GLY A 635 8.89 19.11 14.32
N LEU A 636 10.15 18.86 14.67
CA LEU A 636 11.20 18.48 13.72
C LEU A 636 11.35 16.97 13.72
N ARG A 637 11.43 16.33 12.55
CA ARG A 637 11.71 14.90 12.46
C ARG A 637 13.04 14.55 13.13
N ASP A 638 13.02 13.51 13.96
CA ASP A 638 14.19 12.96 14.64
C ASP A 638 14.06 11.44 14.75
N ASP A 639 14.64 10.71 13.80
CA ASP A 639 14.65 9.24 13.81
C ASP A 639 15.63 8.68 14.85
N VAL A 640 16.60 9.49 15.31
CA VAL A 640 17.61 9.06 16.27
C VAL A 640 16.99 8.89 17.66
N ILE A 641 16.16 9.84 18.12
CA ILE A 641 15.52 9.73 19.43
C ILE A 641 14.64 8.48 19.53
N GLN A 642 13.93 8.12 18.45
CA GLN A 642 13.14 6.89 18.39
C GLN A 642 14.03 5.64 18.56
N ARG A 643 15.18 5.60 17.88
CA ARG A 643 16.15 4.50 18.00
C ARG A 643 16.74 4.41 19.41
N GLN A 644 17.16 5.54 19.98
CA GLN A 644 17.75 5.58 21.33
C GLN A 644 16.75 5.18 22.42
N PHE A 645 15.47 5.55 22.26
CA PHE A 645 14.39 5.10 23.13
C PHE A 645 14.27 3.56 23.17
N LEU A 646 14.31 2.91 22.01
CA LEU A 646 14.25 1.44 21.92
C LEU A 646 15.51 0.77 22.49
N LEU A 647 16.69 1.34 22.22
CA LEU A 647 17.95 0.86 22.79
C LEU A 647 17.96 0.97 24.33
N ALA A 648 17.44 2.07 24.88
CA ALA A 648 17.35 2.26 26.33
C ALA A 648 16.50 1.17 26.98
N HIS A 649 15.34 0.85 26.39
CA HIS A 649 14.47 -0.21 26.88
C HIS A 649 15.09 -1.60 26.73
N HIS A 650 15.71 -1.91 25.59
CA HIS A 650 16.44 -3.18 25.46
C HIS A 650 17.54 -3.30 26.52
N ALA A 651 18.33 -2.24 26.72
CA ALA A 651 19.43 -2.24 27.66
C ALA A 651 19.00 -2.50 29.12
N HIS A 652 17.82 -2.01 29.50
CA HIS A 652 17.26 -2.16 30.85
C HIS A 652 16.54 -3.50 31.06
N TRP A 653 15.80 -4.00 30.06
CA TRP A 653 14.95 -5.18 30.25
C TRP A 653 15.61 -6.50 29.84
N HIS A 654 16.57 -6.48 28.92
CA HIS A 654 17.08 -7.69 28.27
C HIS A 654 18.42 -8.18 28.85
N PRO A 655 18.52 -9.44 29.33
CA PRO A 655 19.74 -9.97 29.98
C PRO A 655 20.98 -10.11 29.10
N SER A 656 20.82 -10.04 27.77
CA SER A 656 21.97 -10.01 26.85
C SER A 656 22.67 -8.65 26.81
N SER A 657 22.04 -7.61 27.34
CA SER A 657 22.65 -6.29 27.47
C SER A 657 23.75 -6.32 28.52
N ALA A 658 24.89 -5.68 28.21
CA ALA A 658 25.97 -5.49 29.18
C ALA A 658 25.57 -4.55 30.34
N ASP A 659 24.53 -3.75 30.13
CA ASP A 659 24.01 -2.76 31.07
C ASP A 659 22.82 -3.28 31.91
N PHE A 660 22.47 -4.56 31.78
CA PHE A 660 21.35 -5.17 32.47
C PHE A 660 21.63 -5.36 33.97
N ASP A 661 20.69 -4.94 34.83
CA ASP A 661 20.68 -5.26 36.27
C ASP A 661 19.55 -6.26 36.58
N GLU A 662 19.87 -7.31 37.33
CA GLU A 662 18.91 -8.33 37.76
C GLU A 662 17.81 -7.76 38.68
N ALA A 663 18.11 -6.67 39.40
CA ALA A 663 17.15 -5.98 40.26
C ALA A 663 16.06 -5.24 39.47
N ASP A 664 16.37 -4.80 38.24
CA ASP A 664 15.44 -4.04 37.40
C ASP A 664 14.38 -4.93 36.76
N ASN A 665 14.73 -6.19 36.44
CA ASN A 665 13.79 -7.16 35.84
C ASN A 665 13.89 -8.55 36.50
N PRO A 666 13.43 -8.69 37.76
CA PRO A 666 13.65 -9.90 38.55
C PRO A 666 12.90 -11.14 38.01
N VAL A 667 13.43 -12.33 38.31
CA VAL A 667 12.78 -13.62 38.01
C VAL A 667 11.72 -13.97 39.06
N SER A 668 10.54 -14.40 38.60
CA SER A 668 9.49 -14.91 39.48
C SER A 668 9.80 -16.29 40.03
N PRO A 669 9.67 -16.50 41.35
CA PRO A 669 9.73 -17.84 41.91
C PRO A 669 8.48 -18.69 41.59
N LEU A 670 7.40 -18.09 41.08
CA LEU A 670 6.12 -18.78 40.85
C LEU A 670 6.03 -19.43 39.46
N TYR A 671 6.55 -18.76 38.42
CA TYR A 671 6.53 -19.27 37.05
C TYR A 671 7.93 -19.40 36.41
N GLY A 672 9.00 -18.97 37.09
CA GLY A 672 10.39 -19.15 36.65
C GLY A 672 10.86 -18.23 35.52
N GLY A 673 10.03 -17.32 35.02
CA GLY A 673 10.39 -16.30 34.03
C GLY A 673 10.58 -14.90 34.64
N ARG A 674 10.99 -13.93 33.83
CA ARG A 674 11.21 -12.54 34.25
C ARG A 674 9.91 -11.75 34.37
N MET A 675 9.91 -10.76 35.25
CA MET A 675 8.80 -9.83 35.46
C MET A 675 8.31 -9.22 34.15
N VAL A 676 9.19 -8.55 33.40
CA VAL A 676 8.95 -8.14 32.02
C VAL A 676 9.57 -9.19 31.11
N ASP A 677 8.79 -9.81 30.25
CA ASP A 677 9.29 -10.78 29.27
C ASP A 677 10.00 -10.04 28.11
N PRO A 678 11.34 -10.15 27.97
CA PRO A 678 12.07 -9.39 26.96
C PRO A 678 11.72 -9.80 25.52
N ASP A 679 11.22 -11.01 25.31
CA ASP A 679 10.77 -11.50 23.99
C ASP A 679 9.36 -11.01 23.63
N ALA A 680 8.65 -10.36 24.56
CA ALA A 680 7.27 -9.89 24.39
C ALA A 680 7.12 -8.38 24.58
N ILE A 681 8.20 -7.63 24.29
CA ILE A 681 8.18 -6.18 24.15
C ILE A 681 7.80 -5.83 22.70
N HIS A 682 6.52 -5.54 22.46
CA HIS A 682 5.99 -5.26 21.12
C HIS A 682 6.25 -3.81 20.75
N VAL A 683 7.24 -3.58 19.88
CA VAL A 683 7.56 -2.22 19.44
C VAL A 683 6.47 -1.68 18.49
N TRP A 684 6.07 -0.44 18.71
CA TRP A 684 5.07 0.28 17.91
C TRP A 684 5.79 1.22 16.93
N THR A 685 5.67 1.07 15.60
CA THR A 685 4.88 0.05 14.87
C THR A 685 5.37 -0.20 13.43
N TRP A 686 4.99 -1.34 12.85
CA TRP A 686 5.24 -1.69 11.45
C TRP A 686 3.95 -1.63 10.62
N ASP A 687 4.02 -1.04 9.42
CA ASP A 687 2.88 -0.94 8.50
C ASP A 687 2.82 -2.12 7.52
N ALA A 688 1.63 -2.69 7.33
CA ALA A 688 1.35 -3.72 6.34
C ALA A 688 1.34 -3.19 4.90
N ARG A 689 1.40 -1.86 4.71
CA ARG A 689 1.64 -1.23 3.42
C ARG A 689 3.15 -1.08 3.22
N PRO A 690 3.72 -1.60 2.12
CA PRO A 690 5.16 -1.76 2.00
C PRO A 690 5.87 -0.42 1.74
N TRP A 691 7.10 -0.30 2.26
CA TRP A 691 7.98 0.81 1.90
C TRP A 691 8.54 0.61 0.49
N PRO A 692 8.70 1.67 -0.34
CA PRO A 692 8.34 3.06 -0.09
C PRO A 692 6.92 3.45 -0.55
N ALA A 693 6.12 2.48 -1.01
CA ALA A 693 4.76 2.77 -1.49
C ALA A 693 3.97 3.51 -0.41
N PHE A 694 3.93 2.98 0.81
CA PHE A 694 3.64 3.80 1.98
C PHE A 694 4.95 4.37 2.51
N PRO A 695 5.03 5.69 2.78
CA PRO A 695 3.96 6.69 2.80
C PRO A 695 3.75 7.46 1.48
N GLN A 696 4.47 7.15 0.40
CA GLN A 696 4.52 8.00 -0.80
C GLN A 696 3.23 8.03 -1.63
N ALA A 697 2.38 6.98 -1.56
CA ALA A 697 1.15 6.87 -2.34
C ALA A 697 -0.02 7.62 -1.69
N THR A 698 0.14 8.91 -1.43
CA THR A 698 -0.85 9.77 -0.74
C THR A 698 -2.15 9.99 -1.51
N ARG A 699 -2.22 9.55 -2.78
CA ARG A 699 -3.49 9.46 -3.54
C ARG A 699 -4.34 8.27 -3.12
N LEU A 700 -3.72 7.18 -2.70
CA LEU A 700 -4.38 5.97 -2.24
C LEU A 700 -4.67 6.04 -0.74
N TRP A 701 -3.67 6.44 0.05
CA TRP A 701 -3.77 6.52 1.51
C TRP A 701 -3.72 7.97 2.00
N SER A 702 -4.63 8.36 2.88
CA SER A 702 -4.76 9.74 3.37
C SER A 702 -3.78 10.09 4.50
N ASP A 703 -3.18 9.08 5.13
CA ASP A 703 -2.34 9.18 6.33
C ASP A 703 -0.84 9.13 6.05
N GLY A 704 -0.41 9.19 4.78
CA GLY A 704 1.01 9.16 4.43
C GLY A 704 1.83 10.28 5.07
N ASP A 705 1.26 11.49 5.20
CA ASP A 705 1.96 12.64 5.80
C ASP A 705 2.25 12.44 7.30
N ASN A 706 1.47 11.61 7.99
CA ASN A 706 1.65 11.30 9.41
C ASN A 706 2.92 10.49 9.66
N TRP A 707 3.38 9.70 8.67
CA TRP A 707 4.61 8.90 8.78
C TRP A 707 5.82 9.75 9.15
N ARG A 708 5.88 11.02 8.76
CA ARG A 708 7.05 11.88 9.01
C ARG A 708 7.33 12.09 10.50
N LEU A 709 6.28 12.23 11.31
CA LEU A 709 6.38 12.58 12.74
C LEU A 709 5.81 11.51 13.67
N GLY A 710 5.11 10.50 13.14
CA GLY A 710 4.55 9.42 13.93
C GLY A 710 5.55 8.34 14.34
N HIS A 711 5.03 7.25 14.88
CA HIS A 711 5.80 6.13 15.46
C HIS A 711 6.27 5.07 14.46
N TRP A 712 5.85 5.13 13.20
CA TRP A 712 6.21 4.14 12.18
C TRP A 712 7.71 3.81 12.13
N LEU A 713 8.03 2.53 12.17
CA LEU A 713 9.38 1.98 12.04
C LEU A 713 9.70 1.63 10.58
N THR A 714 8.67 1.31 9.79
CA THR A 714 8.75 0.99 8.36
C THR A 714 9.48 2.09 7.60
N GLY A 715 10.57 1.75 6.92
CA GLY A 715 11.38 2.69 6.14
C GLY A 715 12.36 3.55 6.96
N ARG A 716 12.34 3.48 8.29
CA ARG A 716 13.33 4.11 9.18
C ARG A 716 14.36 3.10 9.68
N LEU A 717 13.89 1.93 10.12
CA LEU A 717 14.76 0.79 10.39
C LEU A 717 15.55 0.40 9.13
N GLY A 718 16.80 -0.01 9.32
CA GLY A 718 17.75 -0.27 8.24
C GLY A 718 18.63 0.92 7.85
N ALA A 719 18.34 2.13 8.33
CA ALA A 719 19.32 3.23 8.33
C ALA A 719 20.48 2.89 9.29
N VAL A 720 21.72 3.26 8.97
CA VAL A 720 22.88 2.85 9.77
C VAL A 720 23.24 3.92 10.81
N PRO A 721 23.49 3.56 12.08
CA PRO A 721 24.02 4.50 13.07
C PRO A 721 25.36 5.06 12.61
N LEU A 722 25.53 6.37 12.69
CA LEU A 722 26.75 7.06 12.27
C LEU A 722 27.98 6.51 13.01
N GLY A 723 27.89 6.40 14.35
CA GLY A 723 28.97 5.85 15.16
C GLY A 723 29.37 4.43 14.74
N ARG A 724 28.38 3.56 14.45
CA ARG A 724 28.66 2.19 14.02
C ARG A 724 29.25 2.12 12.62
N LEU A 725 28.81 2.99 11.70
CA LEU A 725 29.42 3.11 10.38
C LEU A 725 30.90 3.54 10.48
N VAL A 726 31.20 4.56 11.29
CA VAL A 726 32.58 5.01 11.52
C VAL A 726 33.43 3.88 12.11
N ALA A 727 32.91 3.16 13.11
CA ALA A 727 33.59 2.01 13.69
C ALA A 727 33.93 0.93 12.63
N VAL A 728 32.96 0.53 11.80
CA VAL A 728 33.17 -0.45 10.72
C VAL A 728 34.24 0.03 9.72
N LEU A 729 34.31 1.33 9.42
CA LEU A 729 35.34 1.87 8.53
C LEU A 729 36.75 1.85 9.17
N MET A 730 36.84 2.06 10.48
CA MET A 730 38.09 2.00 11.25
C MET A 730 38.59 0.56 11.42
N GLU A 731 37.69 -0.35 11.84
CA GLU A 731 37.95 -1.79 12.01
C GLU A 731 38.42 -2.42 10.69
N ALA A 732 37.78 -2.07 9.56
CA ALA A 732 38.16 -2.57 8.23
C ALA A 732 39.57 -2.13 7.78
N GLN A 733 40.22 -1.22 8.51
CA GLN A 733 41.60 -0.76 8.25
C GLN A 733 42.55 -1.16 9.39
N GLY A 734 42.09 -1.96 10.36
CA GLY A 734 42.90 -2.48 11.45
C GLY A 734 43.11 -1.53 12.63
N PHE A 735 42.33 -0.45 12.74
CA PHE A 735 42.37 0.41 13.92
C PHE A 735 41.51 -0.18 15.05
N GLY A 736 42.10 -0.37 16.24
CA GLY A 736 41.40 -0.84 17.45
C GLY A 736 41.21 0.26 18.51
N ASP A 737 42.07 1.27 18.54
CA ASP A 737 42.06 2.33 19.56
C ASP A 737 41.28 3.55 19.05
N TYR A 738 39.95 3.45 19.02
CA TYR A 738 39.05 4.54 18.68
C TYR A 738 37.81 4.58 19.59
N ASP A 739 37.16 5.74 19.64
CA ASP A 739 35.92 5.96 20.39
C ASP A 739 34.92 6.72 19.51
N VAL A 740 33.76 6.10 19.30
CA VAL A 740 32.63 6.65 18.53
C VAL A 740 31.41 6.92 19.41
N SER A 741 31.50 6.75 20.74
CA SER A 741 30.37 6.96 21.65
C SER A 741 29.83 8.39 21.61
N GLY A 742 30.68 9.37 21.27
CA GLY A 742 30.30 10.77 21.09
C GLY A 742 29.55 11.08 19.79
N LEU A 743 29.35 10.09 18.89
CA LEU A 743 28.65 10.27 17.63
C LEU A 743 27.18 9.84 17.71
N SER A 744 26.29 10.81 17.49
CA SER A 744 24.87 10.59 17.23
C SER A 744 24.51 10.86 15.76
N GLY A 745 23.51 10.16 15.21
CA GLY A 745 23.03 10.38 13.85
C GLY A 745 22.76 9.09 13.08
N LEU A 746 21.91 9.19 12.05
CA LEU A 746 21.62 8.10 11.12
C LEU A 746 22.07 8.44 9.70
N VAL A 747 22.56 7.41 9.01
CA VAL A 747 22.95 7.48 7.61
C VAL A 747 22.02 6.57 6.82
N ASP A 748 21.18 7.18 5.99
CA ASP A 748 20.21 6.45 5.18
C ASP A 748 20.89 5.57 4.13
N GLY A 749 22.02 6.03 3.59
CA GLY A 749 22.84 5.30 2.66
C GLY A 749 24.20 5.94 2.45
N TYR A 750 25.25 5.14 2.26
CA TYR A 750 26.59 5.63 1.96
C TYR A 750 27.32 4.69 1.01
N ILE A 751 27.92 5.24 -0.05
CA ILE A 751 28.58 4.48 -1.12
C ILE A 751 30.07 4.80 -1.17
N ILE A 752 30.89 3.76 -1.10
CA ILE A 752 32.32 3.78 -1.41
C ILE A 752 32.51 3.01 -2.72
N ASP A 753 32.72 3.73 -3.81
CA ASP A 753 32.75 3.18 -5.17
C ASP A 753 34.16 2.79 -5.67
N ARG A 754 35.18 2.97 -4.84
CA ARG A 754 36.58 2.72 -5.17
C ARG A 754 37.42 2.47 -3.92
N ALA A 755 38.58 1.84 -4.11
CA ALA A 755 39.56 1.73 -3.05
C ALA A 755 40.06 3.12 -2.61
N MET A 756 39.99 3.40 -1.31
CA MET A 756 40.42 4.68 -0.73
C MET A 756 40.82 4.47 0.74
N SER A 757 41.54 5.44 1.32
CA SER A 757 41.94 5.39 2.74
C SER A 757 40.75 5.65 3.67
N ALA A 758 40.88 5.23 4.94
CA ALA A 758 39.89 5.52 5.99
C ALA A 758 39.53 7.02 6.05
N ARG A 759 40.55 7.89 6.00
CA ARG A 759 40.39 9.35 6.00
C ARG A 759 39.55 9.84 4.82
N ALA A 760 39.77 9.29 3.63
CA ALA A 760 39.02 9.68 2.43
C ALA A 760 37.56 9.21 2.51
N ALA A 761 37.30 8.03 3.08
CA ALA A 761 35.94 7.53 3.33
C ALA A 761 35.22 8.32 4.44
N LEU A 762 35.93 8.71 5.50
CA LEU A 762 35.35 9.48 6.61
C LEU A 762 35.07 10.94 6.24
N GLY A 763 35.87 11.55 5.36
CA GLY A 763 35.77 12.97 5.00
C GLY A 763 34.36 13.44 4.59
N PRO A 764 33.64 12.74 3.68
CA PRO A 764 32.25 13.06 3.36
C PRO A 764 31.30 12.98 4.56
N LEU A 765 31.46 11.97 5.43
CA LEU A 765 30.64 11.81 6.63
C LEU A 765 30.90 12.92 7.65
N MET A 766 32.17 13.24 7.91
CA MET A 766 32.59 14.35 8.79
C MET A 766 32.00 15.69 8.34
N ARG A 767 31.88 15.90 7.02
CA ARG A 767 31.28 17.10 6.45
C ARG A 767 29.75 17.10 6.54
N ALA A 768 29.11 15.95 6.31
CA ALA A 768 27.66 15.82 6.35
C ALA A 768 27.10 15.90 7.77
N TYR A 769 27.80 15.33 8.75
CA TYR A 769 27.33 15.20 10.13
C TYR A 769 28.10 16.08 11.11
N PHE A 770 29.00 16.94 10.63
CA PHE A 770 29.73 17.94 11.42
C PHE A 770 30.47 17.37 12.64
N PHE A 771 31.25 16.30 12.46
CA PHE A 771 32.11 15.75 13.52
C PHE A 771 33.59 15.80 13.13
N ASP A 772 34.44 15.80 14.15
CA ASP A 772 35.89 15.76 14.00
C ASP A 772 36.46 14.46 14.60
N ALA A 773 37.65 14.08 14.13
CA ALA A 773 38.44 12.97 14.66
C ALA A 773 39.66 13.57 15.36
N VAL A 774 39.74 13.38 16.66
CA VAL A 774 40.75 13.99 17.53
C VAL A 774 41.48 12.90 18.29
N GLU A 775 42.78 13.07 18.51
CA GLU A 775 43.54 12.16 19.36
C GLU A 775 43.49 12.67 20.79
N SER A 776 43.16 11.78 21.72
CA SER A 776 43.17 12.03 23.15
C SER A 776 43.53 10.74 23.86
N GLU A 777 44.56 10.78 24.71
CA GLU A 777 45.04 9.65 25.51
C GLU A 777 45.39 8.39 24.69
N GLY A 778 45.90 8.57 23.46
CA GLY A 778 46.25 7.49 22.54
C GLY A 778 45.06 6.91 21.77
N VAL A 779 43.85 7.46 21.95
CA VAL A 779 42.60 7.01 21.30
C VAL A 779 42.13 8.06 20.30
N ILE A 780 41.69 7.63 19.12
CA ILE A 780 41.03 8.52 18.17
C ILE A 780 39.56 8.66 18.59
N ARG A 781 39.22 9.79 19.23
CA ARG A 781 37.85 10.13 19.61
C ARG A 781 37.14 10.84 18.46
N PHE A 782 35.94 10.40 18.14
CA PHE A 782 35.07 11.05 17.17
C PHE A 782 33.99 11.83 17.90
N ILE A 783 34.00 13.15 17.75
CA ILE A 783 33.14 14.06 18.51
C ILE A 783 32.44 15.05 17.60
N HIS A 784 31.17 15.32 17.90
CA HIS A 784 30.39 16.33 17.19
C HIS A 784 30.90 17.74 17.44
N ARG A 785 30.86 18.57 16.39
CA ARG A 785 31.02 20.02 16.52
C ARG A 785 29.81 20.62 17.22
N GLY A 786 30.00 21.78 17.83
CA GLY A 786 28.96 22.44 18.61
C GLY A 786 28.79 21.87 20.01
N SER A 787 29.79 21.12 20.50
CA SER A 787 29.92 20.81 21.91
C SER A 787 30.01 22.09 22.74
N GLN A 788 29.48 22.05 23.97
CA GLN A 788 29.54 23.21 24.86
C GLN A 788 30.99 23.51 25.28
N PRO A 789 31.31 24.78 25.58
CA PRO A 789 32.64 25.12 26.05
C PRO A 789 33.02 24.39 27.35
N VAL A 790 34.13 23.64 27.34
CA VAL A 790 34.61 22.85 28.49
C VAL A 790 35.42 23.69 29.49
N LEU A 791 35.91 24.86 29.05
CA LEU A 791 36.72 25.78 29.86
C LEU A 791 36.26 27.22 29.64
N THR A 792 36.21 28.00 30.72
CA THR A 792 36.08 29.47 30.65
C THR A 792 37.38 30.12 31.13
N THR A 793 37.95 31.01 30.33
CA THR A 793 39.25 31.68 30.54
C THR A 793 39.14 33.17 30.16
N SER A 794 40.16 33.96 30.47
CA SER A 794 40.34 35.34 30.01
C SER A 794 41.81 35.60 29.68
N THR A 795 42.12 36.76 29.10
CA THR A 795 43.52 37.16 28.87
C THR A 795 44.39 37.20 30.12
N ASP A 796 43.78 37.30 31.31
CA ASP A 796 44.50 37.32 32.59
C ASP A 796 44.87 35.92 33.09
N THR A 797 44.22 34.88 32.56
CA THR A 797 44.44 33.47 32.94
C THR A 797 45.18 32.68 31.86
N LEU A 798 45.46 33.28 30.70
CA LEU A 798 46.29 32.69 29.66
C LEU A 798 47.77 32.73 30.06
N ALA A 799 48.54 31.75 29.59
CA ALA A 799 49.97 31.72 29.80
C ALA A 799 50.65 32.79 28.92
N VAL A 800 51.65 33.48 29.48
CA VAL A 800 52.47 34.45 28.75
C VAL A 800 53.94 34.16 29.02
N GLU A 801 54.77 34.27 27.98
CA GLU A 801 56.22 34.17 28.15
C GLU A 801 56.76 35.44 28.82
N THR A 802 57.54 35.27 29.89
CA THR A 802 58.07 36.40 30.66
C THR A 802 59.00 37.24 29.79
N GLY A 803 58.69 38.54 29.64
CA GLY A 803 59.45 39.46 28.79
C GLY A 803 59.08 39.45 27.30
N SER A 804 58.09 38.65 26.89
CA SER A 804 57.55 38.70 25.53
C SER A 804 56.69 39.94 25.31
N ALA A 805 56.83 40.56 24.12
CA ALA A 805 55.98 41.65 23.66
C ALA A 805 54.71 41.16 22.94
N ALA A 806 54.55 39.84 22.77
CA ALA A 806 53.37 39.27 22.12
C ALA A 806 52.12 39.43 23.02
N PRO A 807 50.95 39.74 22.44
CA PRO A 807 49.71 39.82 23.22
C PRO A 807 49.30 38.42 23.73
N PRO A 808 48.64 38.31 24.91
CA PRO A 808 48.18 37.03 25.46
C PRO A 808 47.21 36.28 24.54
N LEU A 809 46.45 37.02 23.72
CA LEU A 809 45.52 36.51 22.72
C LEU A 809 45.70 37.31 21.43
N SER A 810 45.89 36.60 20.31
CA SER A 810 45.86 37.18 18.97
C SER A 810 44.62 36.69 18.22
N LEU A 811 43.82 37.62 17.70
CA LEU A 811 42.65 37.33 16.86
C LEU A 811 42.93 37.81 15.43
N THR A 812 42.86 36.88 14.48
CA THR A 812 43.04 37.15 13.04
C THR A 812 41.73 36.92 12.32
N ARG A 813 41.23 37.93 11.62
CA ARG A 813 39.96 37.85 10.87
C ARG A 813 40.23 37.81 9.36
N ALA A 814 39.78 36.75 8.69
CA ALA A 814 39.97 36.61 7.24
C ALA A 814 39.23 37.68 6.42
N GLN A 815 39.67 37.93 5.19
CA GLN A 815 39.01 38.89 4.30
C GLN A 815 37.68 38.31 3.78
N GLU A 816 36.68 39.18 3.59
CA GLU A 816 35.34 38.75 3.17
C GLU A 816 35.33 38.04 1.82
N THR A 817 36.14 38.53 0.88
CA THR A 817 36.26 37.97 -0.48
C THR A 817 36.90 36.58 -0.51
N ASP A 818 37.49 36.10 0.59
CA ASP A 818 38.08 34.77 0.70
C ASP A 818 37.05 33.72 1.17
N LEU A 819 35.92 34.17 1.72
CA LEU A 819 34.85 33.33 2.25
C LEU A 819 33.81 32.99 1.17
N PRO A 820 33.13 31.84 1.28
CA PRO A 820 32.07 31.47 0.34
C PRO A 820 30.86 32.39 0.45
N ALA A 821 30.39 32.94 -0.67
CA ALA A 821 29.07 33.55 -0.78
C ALA A 821 27.96 32.52 -0.94
N ALA A 822 28.27 31.36 -1.52
CA ALA A 822 27.35 30.24 -1.67
C ALA A 822 28.01 28.89 -1.39
N SER A 823 27.19 27.93 -0.97
CA SER A 823 27.55 26.51 -0.81
C SER A 823 26.65 25.69 -1.71
N LYS A 824 27.24 24.81 -2.53
CA LYS A 824 26.55 23.86 -3.40
C LYS A 824 26.90 22.45 -2.98
N LEU A 825 25.88 21.64 -2.78
CA LEU A 825 26.00 20.25 -2.34
C LEU A 825 25.32 19.35 -3.34
N SER A 826 26.04 18.40 -3.94
CA SER A 826 25.43 17.28 -4.67
C SER A 826 25.40 16.03 -3.81
N TYR A 827 24.30 15.28 -3.90
CA TYR A 827 23.98 14.13 -3.06
C TYR A 827 23.09 13.14 -3.82
N ILE A 828 22.79 11.99 -3.21
CA ILE A 828 21.86 11.00 -3.75
C ILE A 828 20.50 11.18 -3.08
N GLU A 829 19.45 11.48 -3.83
CA GLU A 829 18.12 11.75 -3.27
C GLU A 829 17.35 10.46 -2.93
N ALA A 830 17.05 10.26 -1.65
CA ALA A 830 16.43 9.05 -1.12
C ALA A 830 15.08 8.75 -1.77
N ASP A 831 14.22 9.75 -1.91
CA ASP A 831 12.80 9.53 -2.19
C ASP A 831 12.45 9.57 -3.69
N THR A 832 13.39 9.98 -4.56
CA THR A 832 13.18 10.07 -6.03
C THR A 832 13.88 8.95 -6.81
N GLY A 833 14.02 7.77 -6.20
CA GLY A 833 14.66 6.61 -6.82
C GLY A 833 16.19 6.75 -6.91
N TYR A 834 16.82 7.39 -5.92
CA TYR A 834 18.27 7.54 -5.80
C TYR A 834 18.91 8.32 -6.97
N ARG A 835 18.20 9.32 -7.49
CA ARG A 835 18.76 10.23 -8.50
C ARG A 835 19.78 11.16 -7.86
N GLN A 836 20.81 11.55 -8.63
CA GLN A 836 21.71 12.60 -8.19
C GLN A 836 20.94 13.94 -8.14
N ALA A 837 20.98 14.59 -6.99
CA ALA A 837 20.38 15.90 -6.77
C ALA A 837 21.46 16.90 -6.34
N ALA A 838 21.13 18.20 -6.41
CA ALA A 838 21.97 19.25 -5.89
C ALA A 838 21.15 20.35 -5.23
N ILE A 839 21.64 20.88 -4.12
CA ILE A 839 21.08 22.04 -3.43
C ILE A 839 22.13 23.16 -3.39
N GLY A 840 21.68 24.40 -3.45
CA GLY A 840 22.52 25.59 -3.33
C GLY A 840 21.94 26.55 -2.31
N VAL A 841 22.75 26.97 -1.34
CA VAL A 841 22.43 28.03 -0.41
C VAL A 841 23.34 29.23 -0.66
N GLN A 842 22.80 30.43 -0.51
CA GLN A 842 23.54 31.67 -0.78
C GLN A 842 23.28 32.69 0.31
N ARG A 843 24.34 33.37 0.73
CA ARG A 843 24.27 34.52 1.62
C ARG A 843 24.02 35.78 0.80
N GLN A 844 22.93 36.50 1.08
CA GLN A 844 22.49 37.64 0.27
C GLN A 844 23.23 38.96 0.57
N THR A 845 23.88 39.07 1.72
CA THR A 845 24.43 40.33 2.26
C THR A 845 25.96 40.37 2.26
N VAL A 846 26.60 39.86 1.21
CA VAL A 846 28.07 39.79 1.10
C VAL A 846 28.56 40.21 -0.28
N LYS A 847 29.81 40.68 -0.36
CA LYS A 847 30.50 41.10 -1.59
C LYS A 847 31.35 39.99 -2.22
N SER A 848 31.42 38.82 -1.60
CA SER A 848 32.11 37.67 -2.17
C SER A 848 31.32 37.07 -3.33
N ASP A 849 32.03 36.54 -4.33
CA ASP A 849 31.46 35.74 -5.43
C ASP A 849 31.89 34.27 -5.35
N ARG A 850 32.59 33.87 -4.27
CA ARG A 850 33.12 32.51 -4.14
C ARG A 850 31.99 31.51 -3.89
N VAL A 851 32.04 30.40 -4.61
CA VAL A 851 31.13 29.27 -4.40
C VAL A 851 31.96 28.08 -3.94
N THR A 852 31.54 27.45 -2.84
CA THR A 852 32.10 26.18 -2.39
C THR A 852 31.21 25.04 -2.86
N GLY A 853 31.83 23.97 -3.35
CA GLY A 853 31.13 22.79 -3.85
C GLY A 853 31.56 21.54 -3.09
N ALA A 854 30.61 20.66 -2.78
CA ALA A 854 30.89 19.32 -2.29
C ALA A 854 29.98 18.29 -2.97
N ALA A 855 30.54 17.11 -3.26
CA ALA A 855 29.78 15.96 -3.71
C ALA A 855 29.83 14.89 -2.61
N LEU A 856 28.69 14.57 -2.03
CA LEU A 856 28.56 13.55 -1.00
C LEU A 856 28.00 12.27 -1.64
N PRO A 857 28.70 11.13 -1.53
CA PRO A 857 28.14 9.84 -1.92
C PRO A 857 27.25 9.28 -0.81
N VAL A 858 26.44 10.15 -0.21
CA VAL A 858 25.51 9.87 0.89
C VAL A 858 24.09 10.00 0.32
N VAL A 859 23.23 9.06 0.71
CA VAL A 859 21.79 9.13 0.45
C VAL A 859 21.17 10.03 1.51
N LEU A 860 20.60 11.14 1.06
CA LEU A 860 20.01 12.18 1.90
C LEU A 860 18.64 12.54 1.33
N ARG A 861 17.77 13.04 2.19
CA ARG A 861 16.59 13.80 1.78
C ARG A 861 16.95 15.26 1.54
N GLN A 862 16.13 15.94 0.75
CA GLN A 862 16.32 17.37 0.47
C GLN A 862 16.43 18.22 1.75
N GLU A 863 15.63 17.93 2.79
CA GLU A 863 15.66 18.66 4.06
C GLU A 863 17.01 18.55 4.80
N GLU A 864 17.62 17.36 4.78
CA GLU A 864 18.92 17.09 5.39
C GLU A 864 20.03 17.76 4.57
N ALA A 865 19.98 17.63 3.24
CA ALA A 865 20.95 18.25 2.35
C ALA A 865 20.96 19.78 2.46
N LEU A 866 19.77 20.41 2.59
CA LEU A 866 19.66 21.86 2.79
C LEU A 866 20.29 22.27 4.13
N ARG A 867 19.99 21.55 5.21
CA ARG A 867 20.56 21.78 6.54
C ARG A 867 22.09 21.71 6.51
N ILE A 868 22.65 20.68 5.89
CA ILE A 868 24.10 20.51 5.75
C ILE A 868 24.73 21.70 4.98
N ALA A 869 24.10 22.11 3.88
CA ALA A 869 24.61 23.22 3.07
C ALA A 869 24.56 24.55 3.84
N GLU A 870 23.49 24.82 4.57
CA GLU A 870 23.26 26.04 5.34
C GLU A 870 24.18 26.11 6.57
N THR A 871 24.19 25.07 7.41
CA THR A 871 25.08 24.97 8.57
C THR A 871 26.54 25.06 8.15
N GLY A 872 26.94 24.38 7.07
CA GLY A 872 28.32 24.45 6.58
C GLY A 872 28.71 25.83 6.05
N LEU A 873 27.78 26.54 5.39
CA LEU A 873 28.00 27.93 4.98
C LEU A 873 28.15 28.83 6.21
N GLN A 874 27.28 28.69 7.21
CA GLN A 874 27.34 29.49 8.43
C GLN A 874 28.61 29.23 9.25
N ASP A 875 28.99 27.97 9.45
CA ASP A 875 30.22 27.54 10.12
C ASP A 875 31.46 28.18 9.44
N SER A 876 31.51 28.17 8.11
CA SER A 876 32.59 28.79 7.34
C SER A 876 32.71 30.31 7.59
N TRP A 877 31.59 31.00 7.81
CA TRP A 877 31.57 32.44 8.10
C TRP A 877 31.91 32.75 9.56
N ILE A 878 31.56 31.87 10.49
CA ILE A 878 31.91 32.01 11.91
C ILE A 878 33.40 31.73 12.10
N ALA A 879 33.92 30.67 11.48
CA ALA A 879 35.35 30.30 11.46
C ALA A 879 36.26 31.31 10.74
N ARG A 880 35.71 32.45 10.28
CA ARG A 880 36.46 33.59 9.73
C ARG A 880 37.46 34.16 10.73
N GLU A 881 37.15 34.11 12.01
CA GLU A 881 38.02 34.60 13.08
C GLU A 881 38.82 33.44 13.67
N GLN A 882 40.15 33.55 13.61
CA GLN A 882 41.11 32.59 14.15
C GLN A 882 41.76 33.18 15.39
N ALA A 883 42.05 32.36 16.38
CA ALA A 883 42.69 32.75 17.61
C ALA A 883 44.01 31.99 17.80
N SER A 884 45.02 32.68 18.31
CA SER A 884 46.27 32.08 18.77
C SER A 884 46.61 32.59 20.16
N PHE A 885 46.88 31.67 21.08
CA PHE A 885 47.17 31.96 22.50
C PHE A 885 47.93 30.79 23.14
N ALA A 886 48.34 30.95 24.39
CA ALA A 886 48.95 29.87 25.17
C ALA A 886 48.10 29.56 26.40
N LEU A 887 47.78 28.28 26.61
CA LEU A 887 47.11 27.77 27.78
C LEU A 887 48.14 27.37 28.86
N PRO A 888 47.83 27.55 30.15
CA PRO A 888 48.70 27.10 31.23
C PRO A 888 48.71 25.56 31.34
N PRO A 889 49.76 24.95 31.91
CA PRO A 889 49.78 23.50 32.17
C PRO A 889 48.62 22.99 33.04
N SER A 890 47.99 23.85 33.84
CA SER A 890 46.79 23.49 34.61
C SER A 890 45.57 23.18 33.74
N ALA A 891 45.57 23.58 32.47
CA ALA A 891 44.52 23.27 31.49
C ALA A 891 44.87 22.01 30.66
N LEU A 892 45.59 21.04 31.25
CA LEU A 892 46.02 19.80 30.55
C LEU A 892 44.85 18.95 30.04
N ALA A 893 43.69 19.01 30.70
CA ALA A 893 42.50 18.23 30.35
C ALA A 893 41.80 18.69 29.06
N VAL A 894 42.26 19.76 28.42
CA VAL A 894 41.67 20.32 27.20
C VAL A 894 42.43 19.80 25.97
N ASP A 895 41.71 19.30 24.98
CA ASP A 895 42.26 18.70 23.78
C ASP A 895 41.85 19.45 22.49
N PRO A 896 42.52 19.22 21.35
CA PRO A 896 42.00 19.65 20.06
C PRO A 896 40.58 19.12 19.84
N GLY A 897 39.70 19.96 19.28
CA GLY A 897 38.27 19.69 19.13
C GLY A 897 37.40 20.31 20.20
N ASP A 898 37.94 20.52 21.41
CA ASP A 898 37.20 21.17 22.49
C ASP A 898 36.85 22.62 22.16
N SER A 899 35.70 23.06 22.66
CA SER A 899 35.35 24.47 22.68
C SER A 899 35.72 25.09 24.03
N ILE A 900 36.22 26.32 24.01
CA ILE A 900 36.48 27.12 25.21
C ILE A 900 35.84 28.50 25.07
N THR A 901 35.52 29.12 26.20
CA THR A 901 35.07 30.51 26.26
C THR A 901 36.22 31.38 26.72
N CYS A 902 36.64 32.35 25.90
CA CYS A 902 37.68 33.31 26.26
C CYS A 902 37.11 34.74 26.32
N ALA A 903 37.16 35.35 27.51
CA ALA A 903 36.79 36.75 27.69
C ALA A 903 37.94 37.68 27.26
N HIS A 904 37.64 38.62 26.37
CA HIS A 904 38.59 39.62 25.89
C HIS A 904 37.88 40.94 25.57
N ASN A 905 38.39 42.08 26.08
CA ASN A 905 37.85 43.42 25.84
C ASN A 905 36.33 43.56 26.06
N GLY A 906 35.81 42.93 27.11
CA GLY A 906 34.37 42.96 27.45
C GLY A 906 33.48 42.11 26.54
N ARG A 907 34.06 41.27 25.68
CA ARG A 907 33.35 40.30 24.83
C ARG A 907 33.74 38.88 25.21
N SER A 908 32.79 37.96 25.04
CA SER A 908 33.00 36.54 25.19
C SER A 908 33.20 35.91 23.81
N HIS A 909 34.31 35.21 23.61
CA HIS A 909 34.61 34.51 22.37
C HIS A 909 34.52 33.01 22.62
N ILE A 910 33.66 32.30 21.89
CA ILE A 910 33.65 30.84 21.87
C ILE A 910 34.64 30.39 20.79
N LEU A 911 35.65 29.65 21.21
CA LEU A 911 36.79 29.24 20.39
C LEU A 911 36.90 27.72 20.42
N ARG A 912 36.81 27.07 19.24
CA ARG A 912 37.08 25.65 19.08
C ARG A 912 38.56 25.44 18.77
N LEU A 913 39.22 24.63 19.60
CA LEU A 913 40.64 24.35 19.46
C LEU A 913 40.89 23.44 18.26
N MET A 914 41.83 23.82 17.42
CA MET A 914 42.19 23.07 16.21
C MET A 914 43.55 22.38 16.35
N ARG A 915 44.48 23.01 17.06
CA ARG A 915 45.82 22.49 17.29
C ARG A 915 46.32 22.91 18.66
N ILE A 916 46.93 21.98 19.36
CA ILE A 916 47.69 22.23 20.58
C ILE A 916 49.12 21.70 20.37
N SER A 917 50.11 22.49 20.76
CA SER A 917 51.51 22.08 20.79
C SER A 917 52.04 22.24 22.21
N ASP A 918 52.35 21.12 22.85
CA ASP A 918 52.84 21.10 24.24
C ASP A 918 54.34 21.42 24.32
N GLY A 919 54.68 22.32 25.25
CA GLY A 919 56.04 22.75 25.57
C GLY A 919 56.09 23.31 27.00
N PRO A 920 56.87 24.37 27.30
CA PRO A 920 56.82 25.05 28.60
C PRO A 920 55.44 25.63 28.95
N PHE A 921 54.63 25.90 27.92
CA PHE A 921 53.21 26.24 27.96
C PHE A 921 52.53 25.49 26.81
N ARG A 922 51.19 25.42 26.80
CA ARG A 922 50.42 24.73 25.75
C ARG A 922 50.01 25.73 24.67
N ALA A 923 50.73 25.81 23.56
CA ALA A 923 50.40 26.75 22.48
C ALA A 923 49.16 26.26 21.71
N ALA A 924 48.12 27.08 21.61
CA ALA A 924 46.84 26.72 21.03
C ALA A 924 46.49 27.60 19.81
N GLU A 925 45.98 26.96 18.76
CA GLU A 925 45.33 27.61 17.62
C GLU A 925 43.86 27.19 17.61
N ALA A 926 42.96 28.16 17.46
CA ALA A 926 41.54 27.95 17.53
C ALA A 926 40.78 28.73 16.46
N LEU A 927 39.55 28.31 16.19
CA LEU A 927 38.61 29.02 15.33
C LEU A 927 37.41 29.47 16.15
N ALA A 928 36.87 30.65 15.86
CA ALA A 928 35.57 31.02 16.40
C ALA A 928 34.53 29.95 16.04
N ALA A 929 33.64 29.66 16.97
CA ALA A 929 32.59 28.66 16.84
C ALA A 929 31.29 29.17 17.47
N GLU A 930 30.15 28.66 17.00
CA GLU A 930 28.84 28.94 17.57
C GLU A 930 28.06 27.63 17.70
N PRO A 931 27.97 27.04 18.90
CA PRO A 931 27.27 25.77 19.11
C PRO A 931 25.83 25.75 18.60
N GLY A 932 25.12 26.89 18.64
CA GLY A 932 23.71 26.98 18.26
C GLY A 932 23.38 26.67 16.80
N ILE A 933 24.37 26.62 15.89
CA ILE A 933 24.15 26.40 14.45
C ILE A 933 24.06 24.92 14.06
N PHE A 934 24.55 24.02 14.92
CA PHE A 934 24.61 22.57 14.66
C PHE A 934 23.33 21.84 15.09
N GLY A 935 22.33 22.59 15.58
CA GLY A 935 21.00 22.07 15.87
C GLY A 935 20.14 21.82 14.63
N PRO A 936 19.00 21.15 14.78
CA PRO A 936 18.11 20.86 13.66
C PRO A 936 17.46 22.15 13.13
N LEU A 937 17.45 22.30 11.80
CA LEU A 937 16.79 23.38 11.06
C LEU A 937 15.54 22.85 10.35
N SER A 938 14.49 23.67 10.34
CA SER A 938 13.30 23.40 9.53
C SER A 938 13.60 23.67 8.06
N ALA A 939 13.24 22.73 7.20
CA ALA A 939 13.42 22.82 5.76
C ALA A 939 12.13 22.36 5.05
N PRO A 940 11.78 22.95 3.90
CA PRO A 940 10.66 22.49 3.12
C PRO A 940 10.93 21.09 2.59
N ASP A 941 9.91 20.23 2.70
CA ASP A 941 9.93 18.89 2.14
C ASP A 941 9.51 18.92 0.66
N ARG A 942 9.98 17.93 -0.09
CA ARG A 942 9.57 17.68 -1.47
C ARG A 942 9.18 16.22 -1.62
N SER A 943 7.90 15.93 -1.40
CA SER A 943 7.34 14.61 -1.58
C SER A 943 7.35 14.21 -3.07
N ALA A 944 7.83 13.00 -3.36
CA ALA A 944 7.76 12.41 -4.69
C ALA A 944 6.46 11.59 -4.81
N ALA A 945 5.71 11.76 -5.91
CA ALA A 945 4.64 10.83 -6.22
C ALA A 945 5.26 9.49 -6.65
N GLY A 946 4.93 8.41 -5.94
CA GLY A 946 5.32 7.06 -6.34
C GLY A 946 4.76 6.70 -7.72
N PRO A 947 5.48 5.91 -8.53
CA PRO A 947 4.94 5.42 -9.81
C PRO A 947 3.74 4.50 -9.55
N ALA A 948 2.64 4.70 -10.27
CA ALA A 948 1.52 3.78 -10.25
C ALA A 948 1.92 2.47 -10.92
N VAL A 949 1.65 1.35 -10.26
CA VAL A 949 1.84 0.01 -10.83
C VAL A 949 0.48 -0.46 -11.35
N ALA A 950 0.43 -0.85 -12.62
CA ALA A 950 -0.80 -1.35 -13.22
C ALA A 950 -1.01 -2.80 -12.79
N SER A 951 -2.10 -3.07 -12.05
CA SER A 951 -2.63 -4.41 -11.85
C SER A 951 -3.72 -4.65 -12.90
N PHE A 952 -3.69 -5.80 -13.57
CA PHE A 952 -4.69 -6.13 -14.59
C PHE A 952 -5.85 -6.89 -13.97
N GLY A 953 -7.06 -6.36 -14.10
CA GLY A 953 -8.29 -7.06 -13.74
C GLY A 953 -8.94 -7.81 -14.91
N PRO A 954 -10.13 -8.37 -14.67
CA PRO A 954 -10.91 -9.07 -15.68
C PRO A 954 -11.30 -8.14 -16.85
N VAL A 955 -11.27 -8.68 -18.07
CA VAL A 955 -11.56 -7.96 -19.32
C VAL A 955 -13.06 -8.00 -19.63
N GLU A 956 -13.66 -6.90 -20.09
CA GLU A 956 -15.01 -6.92 -20.69
C GLU A 956 -14.88 -7.41 -22.13
N LEU A 957 -15.53 -8.53 -22.47
CA LEU A 957 -15.47 -9.15 -23.79
C LEU A 957 -16.86 -9.51 -24.31
N LEU A 958 -17.13 -9.15 -25.57
CA LEU A 958 -18.36 -9.46 -26.29
C LEU A 958 -18.07 -10.26 -27.56
N PHE A 959 -18.84 -11.33 -27.76
CA PHE A 959 -18.99 -12.04 -29.02
C PHE A 959 -20.12 -11.40 -29.82
N LEU A 960 -19.75 -10.63 -30.83
CA LEU A 960 -20.66 -9.97 -31.74
C LEU A 960 -20.97 -10.92 -32.91
N ASP A 961 -21.96 -11.79 -32.73
CA ASP A 961 -22.55 -12.57 -33.82
C ASP A 961 -23.42 -11.63 -34.67
N LEU A 962 -22.84 -11.11 -35.75
CA LEU A 962 -23.42 -10.03 -36.55
C LEU A 962 -23.82 -10.50 -37.96
N PRO A 963 -24.71 -9.77 -38.64
CA PRO A 963 -24.95 -9.95 -40.07
C PRO A 963 -23.65 -9.77 -40.90
N MET A 964 -23.72 -10.06 -42.19
CA MET A 964 -22.63 -9.76 -43.12
C MET A 964 -22.52 -8.23 -43.26
N LEU A 965 -21.45 -7.64 -42.72
CA LEU A 965 -21.25 -6.18 -42.72
C LEU A 965 -20.43 -5.69 -43.92
N ARG A 966 -19.50 -6.52 -44.40
CA ARG A 966 -18.55 -6.17 -45.46
C ARG A 966 -18.02 -7.41 -46.15
N ASP A 967 -17.58 -7.25 -47.39
CA ASP A 967 -16.92 -8.32 -48.14
C ASP A 967 -15.59 -8.72 -47.49
N GLY A 968 -15.31 -10.02 -47.45
CA GLY A 968 -14.11 -10.59 -46.81
C GLY A 968 -14.25 -10.92 -45.32
N GLN A 969 -15.38 -10.61 -44.69
CA GLN A 969 -15.75 -11.17 -43.37
C GLN A 969 -15.97 -12.69 -43.48
N VAL A 970 -15.57 -13.43 -42.45
CA VAL A 970 -15.93 -14.86 -42.28
C VAL A 970 -17.39 -14.93 -41.80
N PRO A 971 -18.36 -15.39 -42.61
CA PRO A 971 -19.79 -15.17 -42.30
C PRO A 971 -20.30 -15.93 -41.07
N HIS A 972 -19.71 -17.09 -40.75
CA HIS A 972 -20.10 -17.93 -39.62
C HIS A 972 -19.36 -17.61 -38.31
N ALA A 973 -18.34 -16.74 -38.35
CA ALA A 973 -17.55 -16.37 -37.17
C ALA A 973 -17.99 -15.00 -36.62
N PRO A 974 -18.10 -14.83 -35.29
CA PRO A 974 -18.43 -13.55 -34.69
C PRO A 974 -17.25 -12.57 -34.77
N PHE A 975 -17.51 -11.29 -34.62
CA PHE A 975 -16.46 -10.34 -34.23
C PHE A 975 -16.29 -10.35 -32.72
N ILE A 976 -15.05 -10.30 -32.26
CA ILE A 976 -14.72 -10.22 -30.84
C ILE A 976 -14.32 -8.78 -30.53
N ALA A 977 -15.02 -8.18 -29.58
CA ALA A 977 -14.70 -6.88 -29.01
C ALA A 977 -14.28 -7.06 -27.55
N ALA A 978 -13.17 -6.44 -27.16
CA ALA A 978 -12.75 -6.44 -25.77
C ALA A 978 -12.25 -5.06 -25.35
N THR A 979 -12.52 -4.70 -24.10
CA THR A 979 -11.95 -3.50 -23.48
C THR A 979 -11.57 -3.79 -22.03
N ALA A 980 -10.56 -3.08 -21.55
CA ALA A 980 -10.12 -3.12 -20.17
C ALA A 980 -9.37 -1.84 -19.82
N SER A 981 -9.49 -1.39 -18.56
CA SER A 981 -8.71 -0.27 -18.02
C SER A 981 -8.10 -0.68 -16.67
N PRO A 982 -6.75 -0.74 -16.55
CA PRO A 982 -5.76 -0.49 -17.60
C PRO A 982 -5.72 -1.57 -18.70
N TRP A 983 -5.36 -1.20 -19.93
CA TRP A 983 -5.20 -2.17 -21.04
C TRP A 983 -3.94 -3.02 -20.85
N PRO A 984 -4.02 -4.36 -20.88
CA PRO A 984 -2.88 -5.25 -20.60
C PRO A 984 -1.85 -5.38 -21.72
N GLY A 985 -1.92 -4.56 -22.78
CA GLY A 985 -1.09 -4.71 -23.97
C GLY A 985 -1.58 -5.79 -24.95
N GLY A 986 -2.45 -6.69 -24.49
CA GLY A 986 -3.24 -7.58 -25.35
C GLY A 986 -4.13 -8.53 -24.53
N VAL A 987 -5.16 -9.08 -25.16
CA VAL A 987 -6.08 -10.07 -24.57
C VAL A 987 -5.97 -11.37 -25.36
N ALA A 988 -5.59 -12.46 -24.70
CA ALA A 988 -5.51 -13.78 -25.30
C ALA A 988 -6.85 -14.51 -25.15
N LEU A 989 -7.28 -15.23 -26.19
CA LEU A 989 -8.47 -16.06 -26.19
C LEU A 989 -8.10 -17.51 -26.50
N TYR A 990 -8.42 -18.39 -25.57
CA TYR A 990 -8.27 -19.83 -25.69
C TYR A 990 -9.64 -20.47 -25.92
N ARG A 991 -9.67 -21.53 -26.73
CA ARG A 991 -10.87 -22.29 -27.08
C ARG A 991 -10.65 -23.78 -26.86
N GLY A 992 -11.68 -24.47 -26.37
CA GLY A 992 -11.72 -25.91 -26.16
C GLY A 992 -13.15 -26.41 -25.94
N THR A 993 -13.30 -27.72 -25.75
CA THR A 993 -14.57 -28.36 -25.39
C THR A 993 -14.69 -28.62 -23.89
N SER A 994 -13.59 -28.43 -23.15
CA SER A 994 -13.44 -28.63 -21.72
C SER A 994 -12.34 -27.71 -21.16
N PRO A 995 -12.16 -27.61 -19.83
CA PRO A 995 -11.04 -26.88 -19.26
C PRO A 995 -9.65 -27.47 -19.57
N ASP A 996 -9.58 -28.76 -19.95
CA ASP A 996 -8.33 -29.51 -20.12
C ASP A 996 -7.79 -29.49 -21.56
N ASP A 997 -8.57 -29.05 -22.55
CA ASP A 997 -8.22 -29.03 -23.99
C ASP A 997 -8.15 -27.60 -24.58
N LEU A 998 -7.95 -26.60 -23.73
CA LEU A 998 -7.86 -25.20 -24.15
C LEU A 998 -6.60 -24.93 -25.00
N THR A 999 -6.80 -24.43 -26.21
CA THR A 999 -5.72 -24.00 -27.13
C THR A 999 -5.89 -22.53 -27.51
N LEU A 1000 -4.79 -21.80 -27.72
CA LEU A 1000 -4.84 -20.38 -28.10
C LEU A 1000 -5.45 -20.25 -29.50
N ASP A 1001 -6.59 -19.57 -29.61
CA ASP A 1001 -7.29 -19.34 -30.89
C ASP A 1001 -6.86 -18.01 -31.52
N THR A 1002 -6.90 -16.92 -30.74
CA THR A 1002 -6.54 -15.58 -31.21
C THR A 1002 -6.15 -14.65 -30.07
N ALA A 1003 -5.62 -13.47 -30.41
CA ALA A 1003 -5.30 -12.41 -29.46
C ALA A 1003 -5.69 -11.02 -29.99
N LEU A 1004 -6.21 -10.18 -29.11
CA LEU A 1004 -6.60 -8.80 -29.38
C LEU A 1004 -5.49 -7.86 -28.90
N PRO A 1005 -4.77 -7.15 -29.79
CA PRO A 1005 -3.65 -6.30 -29.39
C PRO A 1005 -4.05 -4.91 -28.87
N ALA A 1006 -5.29 -4.48 -29.13
CA ALA A 1006 -5.78 -3.14 -28.78
C ALA A 1006 -7.25 -3.20 -28.33
N PRO A 1007 -7.68 -2.27 -27.45
CA PRO A 1007 -9.05 -2.23 -26.97
C PRO A 1007 -10.02 -1.78 -28.06
N ALA A 1008 -11.24 -2.31 -28.04
CA ALA A 1008 -12.37 -1.82 -28.81
C ALA A 1008 -13.02 -0.61 -28.12
N VAL A 1009 -13.61 0.30 -28.90
CA VAL A 1009 -14.42 1.41 -28.37
C VAL A 1009 -15.78 0.84 -27.98
N MET A 1010 -15.99 0.67 -26.68
CA MET A 1010 -17.17 0.05 -26.09
C MET A 1010 -17.82 0.99 -25.08
N GLY A 1011 -19.12 0.81 -24.84
CA GLY A 1011 -19.85 1.60 -23.86
C GLY A 1011 -21.22 1.01 -23.53
N GLU A 1012 -22.02 1.80 -22.81
CA GLU A 1012 -23.39 1.48 -22.44
C GLU A 1012 -24.36 2.61 -22.78
N VAL A 1013 -25.58 2.23 -23.15
CA VAL A 1013 -26.69 3.14 -23.40
C VAL A 1013 -27.26 3.64 -22.06
N LEU A 1014 -27.39 4.95 -21.88
CA LEU A 1014 -27.81 5.57 -20.61
C LEU A 1014 -29.31 5.82 -20.49
N ALA A 1015 -30.02 5.88 -21.63
CA ALA A 1015 -31.46 6.15 -21.67
C ALA A 1015 -32.13 5.24 -22.71
N ASP A 1016 -33.38 4.90 -22.46
CA ASP A 1016 -34.15 4.05 -23.36
C ASP A 1016 -34.23 4.66 -24.77
N LEU A 1017 -33.97 3.84 -25.79
CA LEU A 1017 -34.01 4.22 -27.19
C LEU A 1017 -35.22 3.55 -27.89
N PRO A 1018 -36.24 4.31 -28.29
CA PRO A 1018 -37.34 3.78 -29.09
C PRO A 1018 -36.87 3.24 -30.45
N ALA A 1019 -37.66 2.33 -31.03
CA ALA A 1019 -37.48 1.90 -32.41
C ALA A 1019 -37.49 3.10 -33.37
N GLY A 1020 -36.57 3.09 -34.33
CA GLY A 1020 -36.44 4.13 -35.34
C GLY A 1020 -37.00 3.69 -36.70
N PRO A 1021 -37.03 4.59 -37.69
CA PRO A 1021 -37.38 4.22 -39.05
C PRO A 1021 -36.26 3.43 -39.75
N VAL A 1022 -36.65 2.43 -40.56
CA VAL A 1022 -35.74 1.67 -41.44
C VAL A 1022 -35.62 2.38 -42.80
N GLY A 1023 -34.43 2.34 -43.42
CA GLY A 1023 -34.20 2.83 -44.79
C GLY A 1023 -34.26 4.37 -44.96
N ARG A 1024 -34.39 5.13 -43.87
CA ARG A 1024 -34.34 6.60 -43.85
C ARG A 1024 -33.68 7.09 -42.58
N TRP A 1025 -33.32 8.38 -42.55
CA TRP A 1025 -32.70 9.02 -41.40
C TRP A 1025 -33.64 9.08 -40.21
N ASP A 1026 -33.15 8.64 -39.05
CA ASP A 1026 -33.75 8.91 -37.76
C ASP A 1026 -33.21 10.24 -37.23
N ARG A 1027 -34.03 11.28 -37.35
CA ARG A 1027 -33.73 12.63 -36.84
C ARG A 1027 -34.42 12.92 -35.50
N ALA A 1028 -35.31 12.04 -35.07
CA ALA A 1028 -36.14 12.26 -33.89
C ALA A 1028 -35.46 11.70 -32.65
N ASN A 1029 -34.93 10.47 -32.72
CA ASN A 1029 -34.29 9.84 -31.59
C ASN A 1029 -32.88 10.39 -31.37
N ARG A 1030 -32.42 10.33 -30.11
CA ARG A 1030 -31.06 10.63 -29.67
C ARG A 1030 -30.58 9.47 -28.84
N LEU A 1031 -29.36 9.01 -29.09
CA LEU A 1031 -28.76 7.93 -28.34
C LEU A 1031 -27.74 8.51 -27.36
N GLN A 1032 -28.07 8.50 -26.08
CA GLN A 1032 -27.13 8.89 -25.02
C GLN A 1032 -26.40 7.64 -24.52
N LEU A 1033 -25.07 7.70 -24.52
CA LEU A 1033 -24.22 6.59 -24.10
C LEU A 1033 -23.02 7.07 -23.31
N ARG A 1034 -22.46 6.18 -22.49
CA ARG A 1034 -21.16 6.35 -21.83
C ARG A 1034 -20.16 5.35 -22.39
N LEU A 1035 -19.00 5.82 -22.83
CA LEU A 1035 -17.90 4.96 -23.23
C LEU A 1035 -17.10 4.48 -22.03
N TYR A 1036 -16.57 3.26 -22.13
CA TYR A 1036 -15.59 2.71 -21.19
C TYR A 1036 -14.15 3.15 -21.53
N GLY A 1037 -13.94 3.61 -22.76
CA GLY A 1037 -12.68 4.17 -23.26
C GLY A 1037 -12.74 4.48 -24.75
N GLY A 1038 -11.85 5.37 -25.21
CA GLY A 1038 -11.82 5.87 -26.59
C GLY A 1038 -12.67 7.12 -26.80
N THR A 1039 -12.77 7.57 -28.06
CA THR A 1039 -13.50 8.79 -28.44
C THR A 1039 -14.39 8.52 -29.65
N LEU A 1040 -15.50 9.26 -29.77
CA LEU A 1040 -16.35 9.29 -30.96
C LEU A 1040 -16.20 10.63 -31.68
N GLU A 1041 -16.34 10.60 -33.00
CA GLU A 1041 -16.23 11.79 -33.85
C GLU A 1041 -17.43 11.91 -34.79
N SER A 1042 -17.81 13.15 -35.09
CA SER A 1042 -18.82 13.45 -36.11
C SER A 1042 -18.24 13.27 -37.51
N VAL A 1043 -19.05 12.75 -38.45
CA VAL A 1043 -18.63 12.51 -39.83
C VAL A 1043 -19.51 13.27 -40.83
N SER A 1044 -18.98 13.50 -42.03
CA SER A 1044 -19.78 14.04 -43.13
C SER A 1044 -20.84 13.05 -43.61
N THR A 1045 -21.91 13.53 -44.23
CA THR A 1045 -22.95 12.69 -44.83
C THR A 1045 -22.37 11.69 -45.84
N THR A 1046 -21.40 12.12 -46.65
CA THR A 1046 -20.74 11.25 -47.64
C THR A 1046 -19.95 10.14 -46.97
N ALA A 1047 -19.21 10.44 -45.90
CA ALA A 1047 -18.47 9.43 -45.15
C ALA A 1047 -19.42 8.43 -44.47
N LEU A 1048 -20.52 8.90 -43.89
CA LEU A 1048 -21.56 8.04 -43.31
C LEU A 1048 -22.12 7.06 -44.35
N MET A 1049 -22.49 7.55 -45.53
CA MET A 1049 -23.01 6.72 -46.63
C MET A 1049 -21.95 5.76 -47.19
N GLY A 1050 -20.66 6.07 -47.00
CA GLY A 1050 -19.54 5.16 -47.29
C GLY A 1050 -19.25 4.15 -46.17
N GLY A 1051 -20.11 4.04 -45.15
CA GLY A 1051 -19.97 3.06 -44.06
C GLY A 1051 -19.26 3.58 -42.80
N ALA A 1052 -18.89 4.86 -42.74
CA ALA A 1052 -18.27 5.42 -41.53
C ALA A 1052 -19.26 5.42 -40.34
N ASN A 1053 -18.72 5.49 -39.12
CA ASN A 1053 -19.48 5.50 -37.86
C ASN A 1053 -20.48 4.33 -37.70
N ALA A 1054 -20.18 3.17 -38.29
CA ALA A 1054 -20.92 1.94 -38.02
C ALA A 1054 -20.64 1.46 -36.59
N ALA A 1055 -21.71 1.17 -35.86
CA ALA A 1055 -21.69 0.67 -34.50
C ALA A 1055 -22.80 -0.34 -34.29
N VAL A 1056 -22.75 -1.06 -33.17
CA VAL A 1056 -23.82 -1.96 -32.74
C VAL A 1056 -24.36 -1.56 -31.38
N ILE A 1057 -25.66 -1.78 -31.18
CA ILE A 1057 -26.33 -1.65 -29.89
C ILE A 1057 -27.12 -2.91 -29.55
N GLY A 1058 -27.00 -3.42 -28.32
CA GLY A 1058 -27.73 -4.60 -27.87
C GLY A 1058 -26.99 -5.41 -26.82
N ASP A 1059 -27.28 -6.70 -26.77
CA ASP A 1059 -26.62 -7.66 -25.90
C ASP A 1059 -26.58 -9.03 -26.59
N GLU A 1060 -25.75 -9.96 -26.11
CA GLU A 1060 -25.55 -11.27 -26.74
C GLU A 1060 -26.80 -12.16 -26.67
N ALA A 1061 -27.73 -11.91 -25.73
CA ALA A 1061 -28.95 -12.70 -25.57
C ALA A 1061 -30.06 -12.26 -26.53
N THR A 1062 -30.23 -10.95 -26.72
CA THR A 1062 -31.26 -10.36 -27.61
C THR A 1062 -30.74 -10.11 -29.03
N GLY A 1063 -29.42 -10.09 -29.21
CA GLY A 1063 -28.75 -9.74 -30.45
C GLY A 1063 -28.46 -8.24 -30.56
N PHE A 1064 -27.67 -7.91 -31.58
CA PHE A 1064 -27.13 -6.58 -31.79
C PHE A 1064 -27.75 -5.93 -33.03
N GLU A 1065 -28.36 -4.76 -32.85
CA GLU A 1065 -28.80 -3.89 -33.94
C GLU A 1065 -27.59 -3.12 -34.48
N VAL A 1066 -27.39 -3.12 -35.81
CA VAL A 1066 -26.36 -2.32 -36.47
C VAL A 1066 -26.91 -0.93 -36.77
N ILE A 1067 -26.21 0.09 -36.29
CA ILE A 1067 -26.55 1.50 -36.48
C ILE A 1067 -25.39 2.27 -37.09
N GLN A 1068 -25.69 3.43 -37.68
CA GLN A 1068 -24.68 4.45 -37.98
C GLN A 1068 -25.13 5.81 -37.44
N PHE A 1069 -24.20 6.70 -37.12
CA PHE A 1069 -24.48 8.04 -36.60
C PHE A 1069 -23.63 9.11 -37.27
N ARG A 1070 -24.23 10.27 -37.55
CA ARG A 1070 -23.51 11.39 -38.18
C ARG A 1070 -22.87 12.31 -37.17
N GLU A 1071 -23.58 12.63 -36.10
CA GLU A 1071 -23.17 13.61 -35.08
C GLU A 1071 -22.91 12.88 -33.76
N ALA A 1072 -21.80 13.24 -33.12
CA ALA A 1072 -21.39 12.74 -31.81
C ALA A 1072 -20.93 13.92 -30.95
N ASP A 1073 -21.77 14.33 -30.01
CA ASP A 1073 -21.52 15.47 -29.13
C ASP A 1073 -21.10 14.96 -27.74
N LEU A 1074 -19.93 15.39 -27.25
CA LEU A 1074 -19.46 15.08 -25.90
C LEU A 1074 -20.18 16.00 -24.91
N ILE A 1075 -21.08 15.44 -24.10
CA ILE A 1075 -21.94 16.20 -23.17
C ILE A 1075 -21.48 16.15 -21.71
N ALA A 1076 -20.66 15.16 -21.35
CA ALA A 1076 -19.98 15.03 -20.05
C ALA A 1076 -18.74 14.11 -20.21
N PRO A 1077 -17.86 13.96 -19.20
CA PRO A 1077 -16.74 13.00 -19.29
C PRO A 1077 -17.21 11.61 -19.75
N ASP A 1078 -16.54 11.11 -20.79
CA ASP A 1078 -16.82 9.84 -21.48
C ASP A 1078 -18.28 9.63 -21.93
N THR A 1079 -19.11 10.68 -21.96
CA THR A 1079 -20.55 10.59 -22.21
C THR A 1079 -20.92 11.38 -23.47
N TYR A 1080 -21.54 10.70 -24.42
CA TYR A 1080 -21.87 11.23 -25.74
C TYR A 1080 -23.38 11.18 -26.02
N GLU A 1081 -23.87 12.18 -26.74
CA GLU A 1081 -25.17 12.13 -27.42
C GLU A 1081 -24.94 11.94 -28.93
N LEU A 1082 -25.52 10.88 -29.48
CA LEU A 1082 -25.47 10.56 -30.90
C LEU A 1082 -26.78 10.93 -31.58
N SER A 1083 -26.69 11.54 -32.76
CA SER A 1083 -27.86 11.98 -33.52
C SER A 1083 -27.74 11.71 -35.02
N HIS A 1084 -28.87 11.88 -35.71
CA HIS A 1084 -29.00 11.62 -37.15
C HIS A 1084 -28.61 10.16 -37.48
N LEU A 1085 -29.36 9.23 -36.90
CA LEU A 1085 -29.03 7.81 -36.92
C LEU A 1085 -29.54 7.14 -38.20
N LEU A 1086 -28.82 6.11 -38.66
CA LEU A 1086 -29.33 5.08 -39.57
C LEU A 1086 -29.50 3.81 -38.75
N ARG A 1087 -30.71 3.24 -38.76
CA ARG A 1087 -31.12 2.14 -37.88
C ARG A 1087 -31.27 0.82 -38.67
N GLY A 1088 -31.17 -0.31 -37.98
CA GLY A 1088 -31.37 -1.66 -38.58
C GLY A 1088 -30.53 -1.95 -39.82
N GLN A 1089 -29.28 -1.46 -39.88
CA GLN A 1089 -28.42 -1.62 -41.05
C GLN A 1089 -28.02 -3.09 -41.28
N ALA A 1090 -27.64 -3.43 -42.51
CA ALA A 1090 -27.16 -4.77 -42.91
C ALA A 1090 -28.11 -5.93 -42.57
N GLY A 1091 -29.42 -5.69 -42.45
CA GLY A 1091 -30.39 -6.75 -42.16
C GLY A 1091 -30.67 -7.00 -40.67
N SER A 1092 -30.26 -6.07 -39.80
CA SER A 1092 -30.47 -6.15 -38.35
C SER A 1092 -31.78 -5.51 -37.87
N GLU A 1093 -32.75 -5.32 -38.76
CA GLU A 1093 -34.06 -4.76 -38.40
C GLU A 1093 -34.81 -5.56 -37.32
N PRO A 1094 -34.78 -6.91 -37.29
CA PRO A 1094 -35.43 -7.69 -36.22
C PRO A 1094 -34.82 -7.45 -34.84
N GLU A 1095 -33.55 -7.09 -34.78
CA GLU A 1095 -32.83 -6.73 -33.56
C GLU A 1095 -33.13 -5.29 -33.11
N MET A 1096 -33.85 -4.48 -33.90
CA MET A 1096 -34.39 -3.19 -33.47
C MET A 1096 -35.70 -3.39 -32.68
N HIS A 1097 -35.58 -3.70 -31.38
CA HIS A 1097 -36.75 -3.86 -30.51
C HIS A 1097 -37.56 -2.56 -30.37
N PRO A 1098 -38.88 -2.66 -30.06
CA PRO A 1098 -39.75 -1.48 -29.89
C PRO A 1098 -39.21 -0.43 -28.92
N LEU A 1099 -38.55 -0.88 -27.87
CA LEU A 1099 -37.83 -0.06 -26.91
C LEU A 1099 -36.55 -0.79 -26.50
N ARG A 1100 -35.40 -0.19 -26.79
CA ARG A 1100 -34.11 -0.67 -26.30
C ARG A 1100 -33.84 -0.01 -24.95
N ALA A 1101 -33.82 -0.80 -23.88
CA ALA A 1101 -33.63 -0.28 -22.53
C ALA A 1101 -32.21 0.27 -22.30
N ALA A 1102 -32.09 1.22 -21.37
CA ALA A 1102 -30.81 1.61 -20.79
C ALA A 1102 -30.04 0.38 -20.26
N GLY A 1103 -28.71 0.42 -20.35
CA GLY A 1103 -27.80 -0.68 -20.02
C GLY A 1103 -27.37 -1.56 -21.21
N ALA A 1104 -28.02 -1.42 -22.37
CA ALA A 1104 -27.59 -2.09 -23.61
C ALA A 1104 -26.14 -1.72 -23.96
N ARG A 1105 -25.37 -2.66 -24.51
CA ARG A 1105 -23.97 -2.44 -24.89
C ARG A 1105 -23.88 -1.72 -26.22
N PHE A 1106 -22.91 -0.81 -26.33
CA PHE A 1106 -22.52 -0.13 -27.55
C PHE A 1106 -21.11 -0.58 -27.96
N VAL A 1107 -20.89 -0.88 -29.24
CA VAL A 1107 -19.54 -1.15 -29.78
C VAL A 1107 -19.37 -0.47 -31.13
N LEU A 1108 -18.28 0.28 -31.32
CA LEU A 1108 -17.91 0.86 -32.61
C LEU A 1108 -17.23 -0.20 -33.51
N LEU A 1109 -17.75 -0.43 -34.71
CA LEU A 1109 -17.29 -1.50 -35.61
C LEU A 1109 -16.02 -1.15 -36.40
N GLY A 1110 -15.66 0.13 -36.48
CA GLY A 1110 -14.45 0.61 -37.18
C GLY A 1110 -13.13 0.37 -36.44
N GLY A 1111 -13.16 -0.24 -35.25
CA GLY A 1111 -12.00 -0.48 -34.38
C GLY A 1111 -11.26 -1.81 -34.63
N PRO A 1112 -10.30 -2.17 -33.75
CA PRO A 1112 -9.45 -3.36 -33.86
C PRO A 1112 -10.18 -4.66 -33.45
N LEU A 1113 -11.30 -4.97 -34.11
CA LEU A 1113 -12.05 -6.21 -33.92
C LEU A 1113 -11.39 -7.38 -34.68
N ARG A 1114 -11.50 -8.60 -34.13
CA ARG A 1114 -11.01 -9.82 -34.80
C ARG A 1114 -12.09 -10.90 -34.86
N GLN A 1115 -12.01 -11.77 -35.87
CA GLN A 1115 -12.83 -12.98 -35.93
C GLN A 1115 -11.98 -14.19 -35.49
N PRO A 1116 -12.53 -15.10 -34.68
CA PRO A 1116 -11.83 -16.32 -34.27
C PRO A 1116 -11.71 -17.32 -35.42
N SER A 1117 -10.83 -18.31 -35.24
CA SER A 1117 -10.61 -19.38 -36.23
C SER A 1117 -11.69 -20.46 -36.10
N LEU A 1118 -12.90 -20.17 -36.58
CA LEU A 1118 -14.01 -21.11 -36.66
C LEU A 1118 -14.19 -21.62 -38.09
N SER A 1119 -14.45 -22.92 -38.24
CA SER A 1119 -14.91 -23.53 -39.48
C SER A 1119 -16.43 -23.44 -39.61
N GLU A 1120 -16.93 -23.56 -40.84
CA GLU A 1120 -18.37 -23.47 -41.11
C GLU A 1120 -19.17 -24.58 -40.41
N GLN A 1121 -18.59 -25.75 -40.14
CA GLN A 1121 -19.28 -26.86 -39.46
C GLN A 1121 -19.42 -26.67 -37.95
N GLU A 1122 -18.68 -25.71 -37.38
CA GLU A 1122 -18.63 -25.46 -35.94
C GLU A 1122 -19.69 -24.43 -35.46
N HIS A 1123 -20.42 -23.79 -36.39
CA HIS A 1123 -21.54 -22.92 -35.99
C HIS A 1123 -22.67 -23.75 -35.36
N GLY A 1124 -23.28 -23.23 -34.30
CA GLY A 1124 -24.27 -23.93 -33.48
C GLY A 1124 -23.69 -24.91 -32.45
N PHE A 1125 -22.37 -25.07 -32.39
CA PHE A 1125 -21.71 -25.89 -31.37
C PHE A 1125 -21.28 -25.06 -30.14
N PRO A 1126 -21.49 -25.53 -28.90
CA PRO A 1126 -21.02 -24.85 -27.70
C PRO A 1126 -19.52 -25.06 -27.49
N PHE A 1127 -18.75 -23.97 -27.41
CA PHE A 1127 -17.33 -24.02 -27.03
C PHE A 1127 -17.10 -23.35 -25.68
N LEU A 1128 -16.16 -23.90 -24.91
CA LEU A 1128 -15.59 -23.22 -23.75
C LEU A 1128 -14.51 -22.24 -24.23
N TRP A 1129 -14.75 -20.95 -23.96
CA TRP A 1129 -13.79 -19.89 -24.19
C TRP A 1129 -13.17 -19.45 -22.88
N ARG A 1130 -11.84 -19.31 -22.85
CA ARG A 1130 -11.11 -18.74 -21.72
C ARG A 1130 -10.28 -17.56 -22.19
N TYR A 1131 -10.46 -16.39 -21.58
CA TYR A 1131 -9.84 -15.15 -22.06
C TYR A 1131 -9.34 -14.26 -20.94
N GLY A 1132 -8.27 -13.51 -21.18
CA GLY A 1132 -7.65 -12.65 -20.18
C GLY A 1132 -6.40 -11.92 -20.68
N PRO A 1133 -5.68 -11.22 -19.79
CA PRO A 1133 -4.45 -10.50 -20.13
C PRO A 1133 -3.42 -11.43 -20.79
N ALA A 1134 -3.02 -11.11 -22.03
CA ALA A 1134 -2.02 -11.88 -22.78
C ALA A 1134 -0.65 -12.02 -22.09
N PRO A 1135 -0.12 -11.02 -21.32
CA PRO A 1135 1.13 -11.18 -20.60
C PRO A 1135 1.03 -12.10 -19.39
N ALA A 1136 -0.18 -12.42 -18.92
CA ALA A 1136 -0.39 -13.25 -17.75
C ALA A 1136 -0.63 -14.71 -18.12
N ALA A 1137 -0.22 -15.63 -17.25
CA ALA A 1137 -0.50 -17.06 -17.40
C ALA A 1137 -2.02 -17.33 -17.44
N ILE A 1138 -2.43 -18.38 -18.16
CA ILE A 1138 -3.86 -18.76 -18.30
C ILE A 1138 -4.55 -19.03 -16.94
N SER A 1139 -3.78 -19.42 -15.92
CA SER A 1139 -4.24 -19.64 -14.54
C SER A 1139 -4.47 -18.36 -13.75
N HIS A 1140 -4.06 -17.19 -14.26
CA HIS A 1140 -4.17 -15.91 -13.56
C HIS A 1140 -5.65 -15.57 -13.27
N PRO A 1141 -6.00 -15.03 -12.09
CA PRO A 1141 -7.39 -14.76 -11.70
C PRO A 1141 -8.16 -13.80 -12.62
N ALA A 1142 -7.45 -12.96 -13.38
CA ALA A 1142 -8.06 -12.08 -14.39
C ALA A 1142 -8.62 -12.83 -15.63
N TYR A 1143 -8.27 -14.10 -15.82
CA TYR A 1143 -8.85 -14.92 -16.88
C TYR A 1143 -10.28 -15.33 -16.52
N GLN A 1144 -11.21 -15.05 -17.43
CA GLN A 1144 -12.60 -15.49 -17.35
C GLN A 1144 -12.82 -16.68 -18.27
N ALA A 1145 -13.84 -17.50 -17.95
CA ALA A 1145 -14.28 -18.59 -18.81
C ALA A 1145 -15.79 -18.50 -19.06
N ARG A 1146 -16.21 -18.71 -20.31
CA ARG A 1146 -17.60 -18.69 -20.74
C ARG A 1146 -17.85 -19.79 -21.76
N GLU A 1147 -18.95 -20.52 -21.61
CA GLU A 1147 -19.44 -21.41 -22.67
C GLU A 1147 -20.34 -20.59 -23.60
N ILE A 1148 -20.03 -20.58 -24.90
CA ILE A 1148 -20.74 -19.78 -25.90
C ILE A 1148 -21.10 -20.64 -27.10
N THR A 1149 -22.36 -20.54 -27.53
CA THR A 1149 -22.85 -21.13 -28.79
C THR A 1149 -23.09 -19.99 -29.79
N LEU A 1150 -22.47 -20.07 -30.97
CA LEU A 1150 -22.51 -19.02 -31.98
C LEU A 1150 -23.43 -19.46 -33.13
N ALA A 1151 -24.42 -18.65 -33.49
CA ALA A 1151 -25.41 -19.03 -34.50
C ALA A 1151 -24.90 -18.84 -35.93
N GLY A 1152 -23.88 -18.00 -36.14
CA GLY A 1152 -23.32 -17.72 -37.46
C GLY A 1152 -24.24 -16.82 -38.29
N ARG A 1153 -24.74 -15.73 -37.69
CA ARG A 1153 -25.77 -14.85 -38.27
C ARG A 1153 -25.36 -14.22 -39.60
N GLY A 1154 -24.06 -14.11 -39.91
CA GLY A 1154 -23.61 -13.65 -41.22
C GLY A 1154 -23.98 -14.59 -42.37
N LEU A 1155 -24.32 -15.86 -42.08
CA LEU A 1155 -24.88 -16.81 -43.05
C LEU A 1155 -26.41 -16.65 -43.25
N ARG A 1156 -27.12 -15.93 -42.38
CA ARG A 1156 -28.58 -15.80 -42.40
C ARG A 1156 -29.04 -14.96 -43.61
N PRO A 1157 -29.87 -15.48 -44.52
CA PRO A 1157 -30.44 -14.65 -45.59
C PRO A 1157 -31.28 -13.48 -45.04
N LEU A 1158 -31.28 -12.38 -45.80
CA LEU A 1158 -32.08 -11.19 -45.47
C LEU A 1158 -33.57 -11.44 -45.72
N SER A 1159 -34.43 -10.67 -45.04
CA SER A 1159 -35.88 -10.75 -45.26
C SER A 1159 -36.25 -10.26 -46.66
N PRO A 1160 -37.16 -10.95 -47.38
CA PRO A 1160 -37.75 -10.40 -48.58
C PRO A 1160 -38.48 -9.07 -48.31
N VAL A 1161 -38.66 -8.24 -49.32
CA VAL A 1161 -39.36 -6.94 -49.20
C VAL A 1161 -40.44 -6.79 -50.25
N HIS A 1162 -41.29 -5.77 -50.09
CA HIS A 1162 -42.37 -5.45 -51.02
C HIS A 1162 -43.34 -6.63 -51.27
N LEU A 1163 -43.69 -7.34 -50.20
CA LEU A 1163 -44.70 -8.40 -50.27
C LEU A 1163 -46.02 -7.80 -50.78
N HIS A 1164 -46.57 -8.39 -51.82
CA HIS A 1164 -47.81 -7.99 -52.46
C HIS A 1164 -48.71 -9.19 -52.63
N ALA A 1165 -50.01 -8.99 -52.41
CA ALA A 1165 -51.04 -9.99 -52.62
C ALA A 1165 -52.15 -9.39 -53.48
N CYS A 1166 -52.55 -10.10 -54.55
CA CYS A 1166 -53.64 -9.70 -55.43
C CYS A 1166 -54.50 -10.90 -55.79
N ARG A 1167 -55.82 -10.76 -55.62
CA ARG A 1167 -56.79 -11.76 -56.05
C ARG A 1167 -57.18 -11.51 -57.51
N ASP A 1168 -57.12 -12.55 -58.33
CA ASP A 1168 -57.53 -12.47 -59.73
C ASP A 1168 -59.02 -12.79 -59.95
N ALA A 1169 -59.46 -12.75 -61.22
CA ALA A 1169 -60.86 -13.03 -61.57
C ALA A 1169 -61.25 -14.51 -61.43
N ALA A 1170 -60.28 -15.43 -61.36
CA ALA A 1170 -60.50 -16.86 -61.12
C ALA A 1170 -60.60 -17.20 -59.61
N GLY A 1171 -60.24 -16.25 -58.74
CA GLY A 1171 -60.23 -16.41 -57.30
C GLY A 1171 -58.88 -16.89 -56.73
N ASP A 1172 -57.83 -16.95 -57.56
CA ASP A 1172 -56.48 -17.25 -57.10
C ASP A 1172 -55.86 -16.02 -56.44
N ILE A 1173 -55.05 -16.22 -55.41
CA ILE A 1173 -54.29 -15.13 -54.78
C ILE A 1173 -52.83 -15.23 -55.23
N HIS A 1174 -52.36 -14.24 -55.98
CA HIS A 1174 -50.96 -14.12 -56.38
C HIS A 1174 -50.19 -13.35 -55.31
N LEU A 1175 -49.18 -14.02 -54.75
CA LEU A 1175 -48.21 -13.46 -53.82
C LEU A 1175 -46.91 -13.21 -54.56
N THR A 1176 -46.38 -11.99 -54.47
CA THR A 1176 -45.07 -11.62 -55.04
C THR A 1176 -44.24 -10.83 -54.03
N TRP A 1177 -42.92 -10.90 -54.15
CA TRP A 1177 -41.97 -10.17 -53.30
C TRP A 1177 -40.69 -9.85 -54.08
N ILE A 1178 -39.80 -9.09 -53.46
CA ILE A 1178 -38.48 -8.75 -53.99
C ILE A 1178 -37.40 -9.33 -53.08
N ARG A 1179 -36.43 -10.04 -53.69
CA ARG A 1179 -35.26 -10.63 -53.01
C ARG A 1179 -34.36 -9.53 -52.44
N ARG A 1180 -33.83 -9.75 -51.25
CA ARG A 1180 -32.67 -9.02 -50.72
C ARG A 1180 -31.44 -9.92 -50.73
N THR A 1181 -30.25 -9.37 -50.94
CA THR A 1181 -29.00 -10.11 -50.82
C THR A 1181 -28.09 -9.48 -49.78
N ARG A 1182 -27.36 -10.32 -49.05
CA ARG A 1182 -26.35 -9.90 -48.05
C ARG A 1182 -24.93 -9.80 -48.64
N ILE A 1183 -24.74 -10.24 -49.89
CA ILE A 1183 -23.44 -10.30 -50.56
C ILE A 1183 -23.49 -9.38 -51.78
N ASN A 1184 -22.60 -8.38 -51.86
CA ASN A 1184 -22.51 -7.44 -53.00
C ASN A 1184 -23.85 -6.77 -53.39
N GLY A 1185 -24.72 -6.48 -52.42
CA GLY A 1185 -26.06 -5.92 -52.68
C GLY A 1185 -26.09 -4.42 -53.04
N ASP A 1186 -25.00 -3.69 -52.76
CA ASP A 1186 -24.93 -2.23 -52.94
C ASP A 1186 -24.32 -1.82 -54.30
N ALA A 1187 -24.10 -2.76 -55.22
CA ALA A 1187 -23.61 -2.46 -56.56
C ALA A 1187 -24.75 -1.95 -57.45
N TRP A 1188 -24.64 -0.72 -57.96
CA TRP A 1188 -25.68 -0.08 -58.79
C TRP A 1188 -25.53 -0.33 -60.30
N GLU A 1189 -24.41 -0.92 -60.73
CA GLU A 1189 -24.14 -1.21 -62.16
C GLU A 1189 -24.80 -2.50 -62.69
N PRO A 1190 -24.88 -3.61 -61.92
CA PRO A 1190 -25.56 -4.83 -62.36
C PRO A 1190 -27.09 -4.65 -62.51
N LEU A 1191 -27.71 -5.46 -63.39
CA LEU A 1191 -29.17 -5.43 -63.63
C LEU A 1191 -29.99 -5.93 -62.43
N ASP A 1192 -29.43 -6.84 -61.65
CA ASP A 1192 -30.01 -7.39 -60.42
C ASP A 1192 -28.88 -7.73 -59.44
N VAL A 1193 -29.21 -7.75 -58.14
CA VAL A 1193 -28.26 -8.10 -57.09
C VAL A 1193 -28.00 -9.61 -57.08
N PRO A 1194 -26.78 -10.09 -56.79
CA PRO A 1194 -26.47 -11.52 -56.90
C PRO A 1194 -27.27 -12.37 -55.91
N VAL A 1195 -27.59 -13.61 -56.31
CA VAL A 1195 -28.11 -14.64 -55.39
C VAL A 1195 -26.97 -15.04 -54.47
N GLY A 1196 -26.94 -14.52 -53.24
CA GLY A 1196 -25.89 -14.79 -52.26
C GLY A 1196 -25.89 -16.21 -51.67
N GLU A 1197 -26.79 -17.07 -52.14
CA GLU A 1197 -27.01 -18.44 -51.68
C GLU A 1197 -26.89 -19.43 -52.84
N ASP A 1198 -26.67 -20.72 -52.58
CA ASP A 1198 -26.48 -21.78 -53.59
C ASP A 1198 -27.60 -21.83 -54.65
N ALA A 1199 -28.82 -21.50 -54.25
CA ALA A 1199 -29.99 -21.39 -55.12
C ALA A 1199 -30.99 -20.39 -54.55
N GLU A 1200 -31.75 -19.74 -55.42
CA GLU A 1200 -32.90 -18.93 -55.01
C GLU A 1200 -34.06 -19.84 -54.60
N ARG A 1201 -34.38 -19.87 -53.29
CA ARG A 1201 -35.46 -20.66 -52.69
C ARG A 1201 -36.10 -19.91 -51.54
N TYR A 1202 -37.41 -20.08 -51.37
CA TYR A 1202 -38.18 -19.44 -50.31
C TYR A 1202 -39.08 -20.44 -49.60
N ALA A 1203 -39.14 -20.37 -48.27
CA ALA A 1203 -40.15 -21.00 -47.44
C ALA A 1203 -41.28 -19.98 -47.23
N LEU A 1204 -42.52 -20.39 -47.51
CA LEU A 1204 -43.71 -19.57 -47.39
C LEU A 1204 -44.72 -20.28 -46.50
N THR A 1205 -45.27 -19.57 -45.51
CA THR A 1205 -46.42 -20.02 -44.73
C THR A 1205 -47.55 -19.00 -44.81
N ILE A 1206 -48.78 -19.49 -44.95
CA ILE A 1206 -50.01 -18.69 -44.88
C ILE A 1206 -50.73 -19.07 -43.60
N SER A 1207 -51.11 -18.08 -42.81
CA SER A 1207 -51.88 -18.28 -41.59
C SER A 1207 -53.19 -17.49 -41.59
N ALA A 1208 -54.19 -18.07 -40.92
CA ALA A 1208 -55.48 -17.43 -40.65
C ALA A 1208 -55.76 -17.52 -39.15
N GLY A 1209 -56.05 -16.38 -38.50
CA GLY A 1209 -56.27 -16.33 -37.05
C GLY A 1209 -55.08 -16.81 -36.21
N GLY A 1210 -53.85 -16.67 -36.73
CA GLY A 1210 -52.61 -17.11 -36.06
C GLY A 1210 -52.28 -18.61 -36.21
N THR A 1211 -53.09 -19.39 -36.93
CA THR A 1211 -52.79 -20.79 -37.24
C THR A 1211 -52.29 -20.92 -38.67
N VAL A 1212 -51.16 -21.61 -38.88
CA VAL A 1212 -50.65 -21.91 -40.22
C VAL A 1212 -51.62 -22.87 -40.91
N ILE A 1213 -52.21 -22.41 -42.02
CA ILE A 1213 -53.19 -23.15 -42.83
C ILE A 1213 -52.56 -23.69 -44.13
N HIS A 1214 -51.47 -23.10 -44.59
CA HIS A 1214 -50.74 -23.53 -45.78
C HIS A 1214 -49.24 -23.33 -45.60
N ALA A 1215 -48.44 -24.25 -46.14
CA ALA A 1215 -46.98 -24.13 -46.18
C ALA A 1215 -46.47 -24.62 -47.54
N ALA A 1216 -45.58 -23.86 -48.16
CA ALA A 1216 -45.03 -24.15 -49.47
C ALA A 1216 -43.56 -23.71 -49.60
N GLU A 1217 -42.85 -24.31 -50.53
CA GLU A 1217 -41.53 -23.84 -50.99
C GLU A 1217 -41.60 -23.43 -52.46
N THR A 1218 -40.94 -22.33 -52.82
CA THR A 1218 -40.85 -21.86 -54.21
C THR A 1218 -39.41 -21.48 -54.58
N THR A 1219 -39.07 -21.61 -55.86
CA THR A 1219 -37.75 -21.24 -56.42
C THR A 1219 -37.77 -19.90 -57.16
N THR A 1220 -38.90 -19.19 -57.14
CA THR A 1220 -39.05 -17.85 -57.72
C THR A 1220 -39.68 -16.93 -56.68
N PRO A 1221 -39.52 -15.59 -56.78
CA PRO A 1221 -40.08 -14.65 -55.82
C PRO A 1221 -41.59 -14.42 -56.02
N ALA A 1222 -42.32 -15.51 -56.30
CA ALA A 1222 -43.75 -15.53 -56.50
C ALA A 1222 -44.35 -16.88 -56.07
N PHE A 1223 -45.59 -16.84 -55.59
CA PHE A 1223 -46.41 -18.00 -55.27
C PHE A 1223 -47.87 -17.72 -55.60
N THR A 1224 -48.61 -18.71 -56.10
CA THR A 1224 -50.05 -18.57 -56.34
C THR A 1224 -50.80 -19.51 -55.42
N TYR A 1225 -51.58 -18.94 -54.50
CA TYR A 1225 -52.47 -19.68 -53.61
C TYR A 1225 -53.81 -19.86 -54.30
N THR A 1226 -54.00 -21.02 -54.92
CA THR A 1226 -55.13 -21.23 -55.83
C THR A 1226 -56.46 -21.25 -55.06
N ALA A 1227 -57.57 -20.96 -55.75
CA ALA A 1227 -58.90 -21.04 -55.18
C ALA A 1227 -59.22 -22.46 -54.65
N ALA A 1228 -58.63 -23.49 -55.25
CA ALA A 1228 -58.76 -24.88 -54.80
C ALA A 1228 -58.01 -25.12 -53.47
N ASP A 1229 -56.77 -24.62 -53.35
CA ASP A 1229 -55.98 -24.73 -52.11
C ASP A 1229 -56.64 -23.94 -50.97
N GLN A 1230 -57.13 -22.73 -51.26
CA GLN A 1230 -57.95 -21.94 -50.33
C GLN A 1230 -59.15 -22.74 -49.80
N LEU A 1231 -59.89 -23.42 -50.68
CA LEU A 1231 -61.05 -24.20 -50.27
C LEU A 1231 -60.67 -25.45 -49.47
N ALA A 1232 -59.54 -26.09 -49.82
CA ALA A 1232 -59.02 -27.26 -49.11
C ALA A 1232 -58.56 -26.90 -47.69
N ASP A 1233 -57.90 -25.76 -47.52
CA ASP A 1233 -57.28 -25.36 -46.26
C ASP A 1233 -58.26 -24.68 -45.30
N THR A 1234 -59.23 -23.90 -45.81
CA THR A 1234 -60.17 -23.12 -44.98
C THR A 1234 -61.66 -23.41 -45.20
N GLY A 1235 -62.04 -24.25 -46.16
CA GLY A 1235 -63.43 -24.59 -46.46
C GLY A 1235 -64.24 -23.46 -47.14
N ALA A 1236 -63.65 -22.28 -47.31
CA ALA A 1236 -64.20 -21.11 -47.99
C ALA A 1236 -63.04 -20.21 -48.51
N PRO A 1237 -63.28 -19.31 -49.48
CA PRO A 1237 -62.27 -18.36 -49.93
C PRO A 1237 -61.74 -17.44 -48.81
N VAL A 1238 -60.42 -17.23 -48.76
CA VAL A 1238 -59.74 -16.48 -47.69
C VAL A 1238 -59.75 -14.97 -47.97
N THR A 1239 -60.32 -14.16 -47.09
CA THR A 1239 -60.38 -12.68 -47.27
C THR A 1239 -59.32 -11.92 -46.49
N VAL A 1240 -58.75 -12.54 -45.45
CA VAL A 1240 -57.64 -12.01 -44.67
C VAL A 1240 -56.63 -13.13 -44.43
N LEU A 1241 -55.38 -12.88 -44.76
CA LEU A 1241 -54.29 -13.85 -44.61
C LEU A 1241 -53.01 -13.18 -44.17
N THR A 1242 -52.29 -13.83 -43.25
CA THR A 1242 -50.95 -13.43 -42.85
C THR A 1242 -49.95 -14.35 -43.55
N VAL A 1243 -49.12 -13.76 -44.41
CA VAL A 1243 -48.10 -14.46 -45.18
C VAL A 1243 -46.74 -14.18 -44.56
N THR A 1244 -46.00 -15.25 -44.28
CA THR A 1244 -44.62 -15.20 -43.78
C THR A 1244 -43.71 -15.88 -44.79
N ILE A 1245 -42.69 -15.17 -45.28
CA ILE A 1245 -41.78 -15.63 -46.33
C ILE A 1245 -40.34 -15.45 -45.87
N ALA A 1246 -39.52 -16.49 -45.96
CA ALA A 1246 -38.08 -16.45 -45.70
C ALA A 1246 -37.29 -17.06 -46.86
N GLN A 1247 -36.22 -16.42 -47.30
CA GLN A 1247 -35.27 -17.05 -48.23
C GLN A 1247 -34.50 -18.17 -47.51
N ILE A 1248 -34.30 -19.30 -48.16
CA ILE A 1248 -33.64 -20.47 -47.58
C ILE A 1248 -32.17 -20.49 -48.00
N SER A 1249 -31.28 -20.64 -47.03
CA SER A 1249 -29.88 -20.99 -47.23
C SER A 1249 -29.66 -22.47 -46.92
N ARG A 1250 -28.77 -23.12 -47.67
CA ARG A 1250 -28.30 -24.47 -47.31
C ARG A 1250 -27.43 -24.46 -46.05
N ALA A 1251 -26.64 -23.40 -45.86
CA ALA A 1251 -25.68 -23.30 -44.76
C ALA A 1251 -26.35 -22.90 -43.43
N TYR A 1252 -27.44 -22.12 -43.48
CA TYR A 1252 -28.12 -21.60 -42.28
C TYR A 1252 -29.55 -22.13 -42.07
N GLY A 1253 -30.24 -22.53 -43.14
CA GLY A 1253 -31.69 -22.79 -43.14
C GLY A 1253 -32.51 -21.54 -43.51
N PRO A 1254 -33.78 -21.44 -43.06
CA PRO A 1254 -34.62 -20.27 -43.32
C PRO A 1254 -34.00 -18.98 -42.76
N GLY A 1255 -33.92 -17.94 -43.59
CA GLY A 1255 -33.43 -16.62 -43.21
C GLY A 1255 -34.43 -15.81 -42.41
N THR A 1256 -34.19 -14.50 -42.32
CA THR A 1256 -35.12 -13.59 -41.66
C THR A 1256 -36.49 -13.62 -42.36
N PRO A 1257 -37.60 -13.88 -41.66
CA PRO A 1257 -38.91 -13.86 -42.29
C PRO A 1257 -39.38 -12.43 -42.56
N ALA A 1258 -40.06 -12.23 -43.68
CA ALA A 1258 -40.92 -11.08 -43.93
C ALA A 1258 -42.37 -11.49 -43.70
N GLU A 1259 -43.10 -10.75 -42.88
CA GLU A 1259 -44.49 -11.03 -42.56
C GLU A 1259 -45.38 -9.85 -42.95
N ALA A 1260 -46.50 -10.15 -43.60
CA ALA A 1260 -47.52 -9.15 -43.93
C ALA A 1260 -48.92 -9.77 -43.87
N THR A 1261 -49.86 -8.99 -43.34
CA THR A 1261 -51.28 -9.35 -43.37
C THR A 1261 -51.97 -8.61 -44.50
N PHE A 1262 -52.61 -9.36 -45.39
CA PHE A 1262 -53.29 -8.84 -46.56
C PHE A 1262 -54.80 -9.01 -46.42
N HIS A 1263 -55.53 -7.97 -46.84
CA HIS A 1263 -56.96 -8.02 -47.10
C HIS A 1263 -57.14 -8.08 -48.62
N VAL A 1264 -57.49 -9.25 -49.15
CA VAL A 1264 -57.49 -9.56 -50.60
C VAL A 1264 -58.88 -9.83 -51.16
#